data_AF-A0A1Z5JQG0-F1
#
_entry.id   AF-A0A1Z5JQG0-F1
#
_cell.length_a   1.000
_cell.length_b   1.000
_cell.length_c   1.000
_cell.angle_alpha   90.00
_cell.angle_beta   90.00
_cell.angle_gamma   90.00
#
_symmetry.space_group_name_H-M   'P 1'
#
loop_
_entity.id
_entity.type
_entity.pdbx_description
1 polymer ?
#
loop_
_entity_poly.entity_id
_entity_poly.type
_entity_poly.pdbx_seq_one_letter_code
_entity_poly.pdbx_strand_id
1 'polypeptide(L)'
;MVEDEEAAKLADGNEVHKLPVWHYQGVETSQREYLDGCDTFSPIEREVMEAFDLGNYQRMNVSNLDQNPEARAYFDFGLKLMLSYHHELAAKAFMACLALSPYCVLAHGFVALCHAPNYNFKGKAYCESTNHPDDVDQHDLSCIFPSQQVADRHSKLAIEKIEELKKATDLKCGEEENEGKEDGSQLDEDKYKEDSEQIKQGYLVSDPEVRLLEAIRVLTCVPGVDPDQSDEIVGRAYAREMRKVYEKYPEDPEIAYFLVDSLMVLNAWNLYKYPSGEPTGPDTIEIREILERALKVHPQHVGLCHLYVHLLEMSPDPASALGACDYLRVACPFAGHLVHMPTHIDVLVGDYESCIEYNCLAIKADQFAMKASPSTAGKESFYFNYVVHNYHMAVYGAILGGMEDKGMEVAKELNTLVNEAMFEKYPSLTSYLETYSALDIHVMTRFGRWEDLLQLQLPKDSKLMLHRTASVRYARGLALAALHNVEKAKEEADHFEELRKDPDAEFRILYNNTVKDLLAVDSVMLRGEIAYREGQHEIAFDLLRKAVAMQDKLNYDEPWGKMQPIRHALAGLLLEQGQLDESEMLYREDLKLHPNNPWALVGLIKCLTSKSAHCCKEEVEELKETLRIQREGKWADFDVVVSCECCQRK
;
A
#
# COMPACT_ATOMS: atom_id res chain seq x y z
N MET A 1 -35.43 -31.52 -46.00
CA MET A 1 -34.86 -31.00 -47.25
C MET A 1 -35.48 -29.66 -47.58
N VAL A 2 -35.10 -28.65 -46.81
CA VAL A 2 -34.92 -27.28 -47.32
C VAL A 2 -33.53 -26.92 -46.82
N GLU A 3 -32.55 -27.60 -47.43
CA GLU A 3 -31.14 -27.25 -47.51
C GLU A 3 -31.08 -26.38 -48.80
N ASP A 4 -30.34 -25.30 -48.96
CA ASP A 4 -28.89 -25.22 -48.81
C ASP A 4 -28.44 -23.78 -49.19
N GLU A 5 -28.67 -22.76 -48.34
CA GLU A 5 -28.27 -21.37 -48.70
C GLU A 5 -27.69 -20.52 -47.54
N GLU A 6 -27.53 -21.07 -46.33
CA GLU A 6 -26.99 -20.32 -45.17
C GLU A 6 -25.56 -20.69 -44.74
N ALA A 7 -24.84 -21.54 -45.49
CA ALA A 7 -23.51 -22.05 -45.09
C ALA A 7 -22.30 -21.47 -45.85
N ALA A 8 -22.44 -20.44 -46.68
CA ALA A 8 -21.34 -19.98 -47.58
C ALA A 8 -20.95 -18.49 -47.49
N LYS A 9 -21.11 -17.83 -46.34
CA LYS A 9 -20.59 -16.48 -46.09
C LYS A 9 -19.66 -16.37 -44.87
N LEU A 10 -18.93 -17.45 -44.59
CA LEU A 10 -17.78 -17.49 -43.69
C LEU A 10 -16.52 -17.74 -44.51
N ALA A 11 -16.01 -16.72 -45.23
CA ALA A 11 -14.64 -16.66 -45.76
C ALA A 11 -14.47 -15.45 -46.69
N ASP A 12 -14.45 -14.24 -46.15
CA ASP A 12 -13.51 -13.17 -46.53
C ASP A 12 -13.83 -11.94 -45.69
N GLY A 13 -13.04 -11.73 -44.64
CA GLY A 13 -13.22 -10.64 -43.69
C GLY A 13 -11.87 -10.01 -43.33
N ASN A 14 -10.97 -9.90 -44.30
CA ASN A 14 -9.80 -9.03 -44.21
C ASN A 14 -10.20 -7.60 -44.63
N GLU A 15 -11.13 -6.99 -43.89
CA GLU A 15 -11.17 -5.54 -43.78
C GLU A 15 -10.63 -5.19 -42.41
N VAL A 16 -9.34 -4.85 -42.40
CA VAL A 16 -8.67 -4.16 -41.32
C VAL A 16 -9.48 -2.91 -41.03
N HIS A 17 -10.38 -3.00 -40.05
CA HIS A 17 -10.91 -1.83 -39.37
C HIS A 17 -9.71 -1.12 -38.76
N LYS A 18 -9.22 -0.12 -39.50
CA LYS A 18 -8.22 0.83 -39.02
C LYS A 18 -8.83 1.54 -37.82
N LEU A 19 -8.55 0.98 -36.64
CA LEU A 19 -8.71 1.64 -35.36
C LEU A 19 -7.88 2.93 -35.39
N PRO A 20 -8.33 4.01 -34.75
CA PRO A 20 -7.51 5.20 -34.58
C PRO A 20 -6.25 4.78 -33.82
N VAL A 21 -5.10 5.01 -34.45
CA VAL A 21 -3.78 4.84 -33.84
C VAL A 21 -3.70 5.80 -32.66
N TRP A 22 -3.88 5.31 -31.45
CA TRP A 22 -3.47 6.04 -30.27
C TRP A 22 -2.00 5.75 -30.05
N HIS A 23 -1.17 6.61 -30.63
CA HIS A 23 0.13 6.90 -30.05
C HIS A 23 -0.12 7.12 -28.55
N TYR A 24 0.76 6.61 -27.68
CA TYR A 24 1.23 7.54 -26.65
C TYR A 24 1.75 8.70 -27.49
N GLN A 25 0.89 9.71 -27.68
CA GLN A 25 1.42 11.04 -27.72
C GLN A 25 2.19 11.06 -26.40
N GLY A 26 3.50 10.85 -26.51
CA GLY A 26 4.33 11.64 -25.68
C GLY A 26 3.83 13.07 -25.78
N VAL A 27 4.54 13.91 -25.09
CA VAL A 27 5.01 15.02 -25.90
C VAL A 27 5.79 14.37 -27.09
N GLU A 28 5.11 14.09 -28.21
CA GLU A 28 5.72 13.55 -29.42
C GLU A 28 6.45 14.74 -30.05
N THR A 29 7.75 14.57 -30.27
CA THR A 29 8.79 15.60 -30.13
C THR A 29 8.82 16.12 -28.70
N SER A 30 9.35 15.35 -27.74
CA SER A 30 10.79 15.21 -27.65
C SER A 30 11.24 14.31 -26.48
N GLN A 31 11.63 13.07 -26.78
CA GLN A 31 12.56 12.35 -25.89
C GLN A 31 13.96 13.00 -25.83
N ARG A 32 14.15 14.09 -26.60
CA ARG A 32 15.18 15.10 -26.39
C ARG A 32 14.79 16.22 -25.41
N GLU A 33 13.56 16.76 -25.36
CA GLU A 33 13.22 17.92 -24.50
C GLU A 33 12.53 17.52 -23.18
N TYR A 34 12.12 16.26 -22.99
CA TYR A 34 11.79 15.77 -21.63
C TYR A 34 13.03 15.75 -20.72
N LEU A 35 14.23 15.75 -21.32
CA LEU A 35 15.52 15.65 -20.64
C LEU A 35 16.52 16.75 -21.04
N ASP A 36 16.27 17.52 -22.10
CA ASP A 36 17.02 18.75 -22.48
C ASP A 36 16.18 20.04 -22.34
N GLY A 37 15.06 20.05 -21.60
CA GLY A 37 14.21 21.26 -21.48
C GLY A 37 13.12 21.24 -20.42
N CYS A 38 13.29 20.52 -19.30
CA CYS A 38 12.32 20.50 -18.21
C CYS A 38 12.49 21.74 -17.29
N ASP A 39 12.23 22.92 -17.85
CA ASP A 39 12.15 24.16 -17.08
C ASP A 39 10.79 24.24 -16.36
N THR A 40 10.84 23.86 -15.08
CA THR A 40 9.93 24.28 -14.00
C THR A 40 8.55 23.63 -13.89
N PHE A 41 8.14 23.41 -12.63
CA PHE A 41 6.74 23.24 -12.23
C PHE A 41 5.89 24.28 -12.96
N SER A 42 4.80 23.85 -13.61
CA SER A 42 3.80 24.77 -14.13
C SER A 42 3.31 25.70 -13.01
N PRO A 43 2.80 26.90 -13.31
CA PRO A 43 2.24 27.78 -12.29
C PRO A 43 1.22 27.08 -11.37
N ILE A 44 0.46 26.13 -11.93
CA ILE A 44 -0.46 25.26 -11.19
C ILE A 44 0.31 24.34 -10.25
N GLU A 45 1.37 23.66 -10.71
CA GLU A 45 2.14 22.77 -9.84
C GLU A 45 2.88 23.55 -8.72
N ARG A 46 3.27 24.80 -8.93
CA ARG A 46 3.82 25.66 -7.86
C ARG A 46 2.75 26.10 -6.86
N GLU A 47 1.58 26.50 -7.34
CA GLU A 47 0.41 26.77 -6.50
C GLU A 47 -0.02 25.52 -5.72
N VAL A 48 0.13 24.33 -6.33
CA VAL A 48 -0.08 23.04 -5.69
C VAL A 48 0.96 22.80 -4.62
N MET A 49 2.26 23.02 -4.86
CA MET A 49 3.31 22.87 -3.83
C MET A 49 3.08 23.83 -2.65
N GLU A 50 2.66 25.07 -2.91
CA GLU A 50 2.31 26.04 -1.87
C GLU A 50 1.03 25.66 -1.09
N ALA A 51 0.11 24.94 -1.74
CA ALA A 51 -1.13 24.47 -1.13
C ALA A 51 -1.00 23.07 -0.49
N PHE A 52 0.01 22.27 -0.86
CA PHE A 52 0.36 20.98 -0.30
C PHE A 52 1.33 21.16 0.87
N ASP A 53 0.83 21.59 2.03
CA ASP A 53 1.65 21.73 3.24
C ASP A 53 2.04 20.34 3.81
N LEU A 54 3.11 19.75 3.29
CA LEU A 54 3.63 18.48 3.80
C LEU A 54 4.37 18.63 5.15
N GLY A 55 4.30 19.78 5.82
CA GLY A 55 5.02 20.06 7.06
C GLY A 55 6.50 20.38 6.84
N ASN A 56 7.24 20.48 7.95
CA ASN A 56 8.60 21.03 7.98
C ASN A 56 9.71 19.97 8.07
N TYR A 57 9.39 18.69 7.83
CA TYR A 57 10.41 17.65 7.80
C TYR A 57 11.41 17.92 6.67
N GLN A 58 12.70 17.75 6.97
CA GLN A 58 13.80 17.99 6.06
C GLN A 58 15.01 17.13 6.43
N ARG A 59 15.79 16.74 5.43
CA ARG A 59 17.10 16.10 5.64
C ARG A 59 18.13 17.16 5.98
N MET A 60 18.95 16.91 6.99
CA MET A 60 20.07 17.80 7.34
C MET A 60 21.28 17.50 6.46
N ASN A 61 22.06 18.53 6.13
CA ASN A 61 23.33 18.44 5.40
C ASN A 61 23.21 17.77 4.01
N VAL A 62 22.60 18.49 3.07
CA VAL A 62 22.59 18.09 1.65
C VAL A 62 23.62 18.92 0.89
N SER A 63 24.64 18.27 0.36
CA SER A 63 25.75 18.97 -0.30
C SER A 63 25.26 19.76 -1.52
N ASN A 64 25.82 20.97 -1.68
CA ASN A 64 25.58 21.85 -2.84
C ASN A 64 24.11 22.30 -3.00
N LEU A 65 23.32 22.29 -1.92
CA LEU A 65 21.91 22.68 -1.96
C LEU A 65 21.60 23.94 -1.16
N ASP A 66 22.21 24.10 0.03
CA ASP A 66 21.81 25.11 1.01
C ASP A 66 22.00 26.57 0.56
N GLN A 67 22.77 26.80 -0.51
CA GLN A 67 22.95 28.12 -1.11
C GLN A 67 21.79 28.54 -2.04
N ASN A 68 20.90 27.61 -2.39
CA ASN A 68 19.73 27.87 -3.22
C ASN A 68 18.44 27.47 -2.47
N PRO A 69 17.77 28.42 -1.78
CA PRO A 69 16.56 28.16 -1.00
C PRO A 69 15.39 27.58 -1.82
N GLU A 70 15.28 27.94 -3.10
CA GLU A 70 14.22 27.42 -3.98
C GLU A 70 14.48 25.95 -4.35
N ALA A 71 15.72 25.61 -4.72
CA ALA A 71 16.12 24.22 -4.94
C ALA A 71 15.94 23.37 -3.67
N ARG A 72 16.28 23.94 -2.50
CA ARG A 72 16.09 23.30 -1.19
C ARG A 72 14.63 22.96 -0.92
N ALA A 73 13.71 23.89 -1.20
CA ALA A 73 12.27 23.66 -1.03
C ALA A 73 11.77 22.49 -1.89
N TYR A 74 12.20 22.40 -3.15
CA TYR A 74 11.85 21.28 -4.03
C TYR A 74 12.43 19.94 -3.55
N PHE A 75 13.67 19.94 -3.06
CA PHE A 75 14.28 18.73 -2.50
C PHE A 75 13.52 18.23 -1.27
N ASP A 76 13.23 19.11 -0.31
CA ASP A 76 12.53 18.74 0.91
C ASP A 76 11.09 18.27 0.59
N PHE A 77 10.42 18.94 -0.35
CA PHE A 77 9.11 18.50 -0.85
C PHE A 77 9.16 17.10 -1.47
N GLY A 78 10.14 16.84 -2.34
CA GLY A 78 10.37 15.53 -2.94
C GLY A 78 10.67 14.45 -1.90
N LEU A 79 11.47 14.76 -0.88
CA LEU A 79 11.80 13.82 0.20
C LEU A 79 10.56 13.38 0.96
N LYS A 80 9.70 14.32 1.35
CA LYS A 80 8.45 14.01 2.09
C LYS A 80 7.51 13.14 1.25
N LEU A 81 7.39 13.42 -0.05
CA LEU A 81 6.61 12.62 -0.98
C LEU A 81 7.20 11.22 -1.22
N MET A 82 8.53 11.11 -1.31
CA MET A 82 9.21 9.82 -1.44
C MET A 82 8.95 8.95 -0.20
N LEU A 83 9.10 9.53 0.99
CA LEU A 83 8.79 8.84 2.25
C LEU A 83 7.31 8.47 2.40
N SER A 84 6.41 9.17 1.71
CA SER A 84 4.97 8.86 1.64
C SER A 84 4.58 7.98 0.45
N TYR A 85 5.56 7.40 -0.26
CA TYR A 85 5.36 6.60 -1.46
C TYR A 85 4.63 7.28 -2.64
N HIS A 86 4.56 8.62 -2.64
CA HIS A 86 4.10 9.41 -3.80
C HIS A 86 5.27 9.66 -4.77
N HIS A 87 5.87 8.57 -5.23
CA HIS A 87 7.15 8.57 -5.96
C HIS A 87 7.11 9.35 -7.30
N GLU A 88 5.98 9.31 -8.01
CA GLU A 88 5.83 10.01 -9.29
C GLU A 88 5.96 11.53 -9.11
N LEU A 89 5.33 12.10 -8.07
CA LEU A 89 5.44 13.52 -7.76
C LEU A 89 6.79 13.86 -7.11
N ALA A 90 7.32 12.95 -6.28
CA ALA A 90 8.65 13.09 -5.68
C ALA A 90 9.75 13.21 -6.75
N ALA A 91 9.72 12.35 -7.78
CA ALA A 91 10.66 12.40 -8.89
C ALA A 91 10.62 13.75 -9.61
N LYS A 92 9.42 14.27 -9.91
CA LYS A 92 9.26 15.62 -10.50
C LYS A 92 9.86 16.71 -9.61
N ALA A 93 9.66 16.63 -8.29
CA ALA A 93 10.23 17.58 -7.33
C ALA A 93 11.76 17.54 -7.34
N PHE A 94 12.38 16.37 -7.33
CA PHE A 94 13.83 16.25 -7.42
C PHE A 94 14.38 16.73 -8.77
N MET A 95 13.66 16.51 -9.88
CA MET A 95 14.05 17.05 -11.18
C MET A 95 14.03 18.58 -11.20
N ALA A 96 13.03 19.22 -10.58
CA ALA A 96 13.03 20.68 -10.44
C ALA A 96 14.14 21.19 -9.52
N CYS A 97 14.46 20.46 -8.45
CA CYS A 97 15.66 20.74 -7.65
C CYS A 97 16.92 20.72 -8.51
N LEU A 98 17.07 19.71 -9.39
CA LEU A 98 18.25 19.59 -10.27
C LEU A 98 18.32 20.68 -11.34
N ALA A 99 17.18 21.21 -11.82
CA ALA A 99 17.17 22.35 -12.73
C ALA A 99 17.75 23.62 -12.08
N LEU A 100 17.54 23.79 -10.76
CA LEU A 100 17.99 24.95 -10.00
C LEU A 100 19.36 24.74 -9.31
N SER A 101 19.71 23.50 -8.99
CA SER A 101 21.00 23.10 -8.44
C SER A 101 21.49 21.80 -9.11
N PRO A 102 22.13 21.90 -10.29
CA PRO A 102 22.59 20.73 -11.06
C PRO A 102 23.67 19.90 -10.37
N TYR A 103 24.32 20.45 -9.33
CA TYR A 103 25.35 19.77 -8.55
C TYR A 103 24.83 19.22 -7.21
N CYS A 104 23.52 19.25 -6.98
CA CYS A 104 22.86 18.49 -5.91
C CYS A 104 22.81 16.99 -6.29
N VAL A 105 23.95 16.31 -6.19
CA VAL A 105 24.10 14.91 -6.65
C VAL A 105 23.17 13.93 -5.93
N LEU A 106 22.75 14.26 -4.71
CA LEU A 106 21.81 13.45 -3.94
C LEU A 106 20.41 13.41 -4.60
N ALA A 107 19.98 14.52 -5.20
CA ALA A 107 18.69 14.57 -5.91
C ALA A 107 18.65 13.61 -7.10
N HIS A 108 19.77 13.40 -7.81
CA HIS A 108 19.86 12.34 -8.83
C HIS A 108 19.65 10.95 -8.21
N GLY A 109 20.29 10.64 -7.08
CA GLY A 109 20.08 9.38 -6.37
C GLY A 109 18.63 9.16 -5.96
N PHE A 110 17.94 10.21 -5.52
CA PHE A 110 16.56 10.11 -5.06
C PHE A 110 15.56 9.99 -6.22
N VAL A 111 15.83 10.59 -7.38
CA VAL A 111 15.10 10.24 -8.62
C VAL A 111 15.24 8.74 -8.89
N ALA A 112 16.45 8.18 -8.76
CA ALA A 112 16.64 6.75 -9.00
C ALA A 112 15.85 5.87 -8.02
N LEU A 113 15.80 6.24 -6.74
CA LEU A 113 15.03 5.53 -5.71
C LEU A 113 13.52 5.62 -5.93
N CYS A 114 12.98 6.77 -6.38
CA CYS A 114 11.56 6.87 -6.74
C CYS A 114 11.16 5.86 -7.82
N HIS A 115 12.10 5.49 -8.69
CA HIS A 115 11.93 4.49 -9.75
C HIS A 115 12.47 3.10 -9.37
N ALA A 116 12.70 2.82 -8.09
CA ALA A 116 13.10 1.51 -7.59
C ALA A 116 11.97 0.83 -6.80
N PRO A 117 12.04 -0.49 -6.56
CA PRO A 117 11.08 -1.19 -5.70
C PRO A 117 11.07 -0.64 -4.28
N ASN A 118 9.92 -0.80 -3.59
CA ASN A 118 9.72 -0.37 -2.20
C ASN A 118 8.96 -1.47 -1.42
N TYR A 119 8.79 -1.28 -0.10
CA TYR A 119 8.20 -2.31 0.77
C TYR A 119 6.81 -2.77 0.31
N ASN A 120 5.96 -1.85 -0.16
CA ASN A 120 4.59 -2.18 -0.60
C ASN A 120 4.53 -2.72 -2.03
N PHE A 121 5.63 -2.64 -2.77
CA PHE A 121 5.70 -3.09 -4.16
C PHE A 121 6.98 -3.88 -4.41
N LYS A 122 6.87 -5.19 -4.19
CA LYS A 122 7.89 -6.19 -4.48
C LYS A 122 7.49 -6.99 -5.72
N GLY A 123 8.43 -7.26 -6.62
CA GLY A 123 8.20 -8.18 -7.73
C GLY A 123 9.13 -7.96 -8.92
N LYS A 124 8.62 -8.23 -10.13
CA LYS A 124 9.30 -7.98 -11.43
C LYS A 124 9.68 -6.52 -11.68
N ALA A 125 9.46 -5.63 -10.71
CA ALA A 125 9.83 -4.22 -10.68
C ALA A 125 11.35 -3.98 -10.78
N TYR A 126 12.17 -4.96 -10.40
CA TYR A 126 13.62 -4.94 -10.68
C TYR A 126 13.95 -5.17 -12.18
N CYS A 127 12.96 -5.53 -13.01
CA CYS A 127 13.16 -6.16 -14.32
C CYS A 127 12.57 -5.36 -15.48
N GLU A 128 11.76 -4.33 -15.20
CA GLU A 128 11.13 -3.56 -16.26
C GLU A 128 12.13 -2.70 -17.06
N SER A 129 12.22 -3.07 -18.34
CA SER A 129 12.80 -2.37 -19.49
C SER A 129 14.31 -2.52 -19.73
N THR A 130 14.76 -3.70 -20.17
CA THR A 130 16.06 -3.77 -20.85
C THR A 130 16.13 -4.47 -22.19
N ASN A 131 15.07 -4.99 -22.84
CA ASN A 131 15.33 -5.69 -24.11
C ASN A 131 14.32 -5.78 -25.26
N HIS A 132 13.17 -5.08 -25.31
CA HIS A 132 12.36 -5.12 -26.55
C HIS A 132 11.64 -3.80 -26.84
N PRO A 133 12.23 -2.89 -27.65
CA PRO A 133 11.51 -1.71 -28.15
C PRO A 133 10.30 -2.06 -29.05
N ASP A 134 10.24 -3.30 -29.54
CA ASP A 134 9.18 -3.79 -30.44
C ASP A 134 8.05 -4.56 -29.71
N ASP A 135 8.21 -4.90 -28.42
CA ASP A 135 7.20 -5.64 -27.62
C ASP A 135 6.35 -4.72 -26.73
N VAL A 136 6.43 -3.40 -26.93
CA VAL A 136 5.46 -2.47 -26.31
C VAL A 136 4.18 -2.55 -27.13
N ASP A 137 3.44 -3.64 -26.96
CA ASP A 137 2.07 -3.72 -27.45
C ASP A 137 1.29 -2.62 -26.73
N GLN A 138 0.50 -1.83 -27.46
CA GLN A 138 -0.21 -0.64 -26.94
C GLN A 138 -1.26 -0.96 -25.84
N HIS A 139 -1.32 -2.21 -25.39
CA HIS A 139 -2.23 -2.74 -24.38
C HIS A 139 -1.51 -3.26 -23.14
N ASP A 140 -0.18 -3.20 -23.10
CA ASP A 140 0.59 -3.68 -21.97
C ASP A 140 0.74 -2.59 -20.91
N LEU A 141 -0.11 -2.64 -19.89
CA LEU A 141 -0.04 -1.80 -18.69
C LEU A 141 1.11 -2.22 -17.74
N SER A 142 2.04 -3.07 -18.18
CA SER A 142 3.38 -3.22 -17.59
C SER A 142 4.32 -2.03 -17.84
N CYS A 143 3.79 -0.89 -18.29
CA CYS A 143 4.46 0.41 -18.29
C CYS A 143 3.94 1.35 -17.18
N ILE A 144 3.28 0.82 -16.15
CA ILE A 144 3.02 1.59 -14.93
C ILE A 144 4.34 1.62 -14.16
N PHE A 145 4.99 2.79 -14.13
CA PHE A 145 6.04 3.20 -13.20
C PHE A 145 6.13 2.29 -11.95
N PRO A 146 7.31 1.79 -11.55
CA PRO A 146 8.68 2.32 -11.74
C PRO A 146 9.38 2.00 -13.07
N SER A 147 10.45 2.75 -13.41
CA SER A 147 11.25 2.54 -14.64
C SER A 147 12.74 2.36 -14.33
N GLN A 148 13.26 1.15 -14.50
CA GLN A 148 14.67 0.86 -14.23
C GLN A 148 15.63 1.63 -15.15
N GLN A 149 15.19 2.05 -16.34
CA GLN A 149 15.99 2.90 -17.23
C GLN A 149 16.20 4.30 -16.65
N VAL A 150 15.15 4.90 -16.09
CA VAL A 150 15.26 6.21 -15.42
C VAL A 150 16.17 6.07 -14.19
N ALA A 151 15.97 5.01 -13.40
CA ALA A 151 16.80 4.74 -12.24
C ALA A 151 18.29 4.58 -12.60
N ASP A 152 18.59 3.75 -13.61
CA ASP A 152 19.96 3.55 -14.12
C ASP A 152 20.58 4.87 -14.59
N ARG A 153 19.87 5.65 -15.42
CA ARG A 153 20.36 6.93 -15.92
C ARG A 153 20.71 7.90 -14.79
N HIS A 154 19.80 8.10 -13.84
CA HIS A 154 20.01 9.07 -12.77
C HIS A 154 21.10 8.63 -11.80
N SER A 155 21.19 7.33 -11.49
CA SER A 155 22.28 6.81 -10.67
C SER A 155 23.66 6.99 -11.32
N LYS A 156 23.77 6.87 -12.66
CA LYS A 156 25.02 7.14 -13.40
C LYS A 156 25.38 8.62 -13.37
N LEU A 157 24.41 9.50 -13.64
CA LEU A 157 24.62 10.95 -13.61
C LEU A 157 25.10 11.42 -12.23
N ALA A 158 24.59 10.84 -11.14
CA ALA A 158 25.07 11.15 -9.80
C ALA A 158 26.58 10.89 -9.64
N ILE A 159 27.06 9.73 -10.12
CA ILE A 159 28.49 9.35 -10.05
C ILE A 159 29.33 10.23 -10.97
N GLU A 160 28.88 10.47 -12.20
CA GLU A 160 29.57 11.35 -13.17
C GLU A 160 29.74 12.77 -12.60
N LYS A 161 28.69 13.32 -11.97
CA LYS A 161 28.74 14.65 -11.33
C LYS A 161 29.69 14.68 -10.13
N ILE A 162 29.76 13.61 -9.34
CA ILE A 162 30.77 13.51 -8.27
C ILE A 162 32.19 13.55 -8.85
N GLU A 163 32.45 12.85 -9.95
CA GLU A 163 33.76 12.86 -10.61
C GLU A 163 34.12 14.22 -11.21
N GLU A 164 33.15 14.91 -11.82
CA GLU A 164 33.31 16.28 -12.31
C GLU A 164 33.71 17.24 -11.18
N LEU A 165 33.03 17.17 -10.03
CA LEU A 165 33.33 17.99 -8.86
C LEU A 165 34.71 17.70 -8.27
N LYS A 166 35.14 16.43 -8.24
CA LYS A 166 36.49 16.04 -7.82
C LYS A 166 37.56 16.61 -8.74
N LYS A 167 37.40 16.45 -10.06
CA LYS A 167 38.34 17.01 -11.06
C LYS A 167 38.43 18.53 -10.96
N ALA A 168 37.30 19.21 -10.78
CA ALA A 168 37.25 20.65 -10.61
C ALA A 168 37.92 21.14 -9.31
N THR A 169 37.94 20.31 -8.27
CA THR A 169 38.61 20.61 -7.00
C THR A 169 40.12 20.36 -7.10
N ASP A 170 40.53 19.25 -7.71
CA ASP A 170 41.95 18.91 -7.91
C ASP A 170 42.67 19.92 -8.81
N LEU A 171 41.99 20.43 -9.85
CA LEU A 171 42.51 21.49 -10.72
C LEU A 171 42.79 22.79 -9.95
N LYS A 172 41.92 23.18 -9.00
CA LYS A 172 42.15 24.36 -8.15
C LYS A 172 43.35 24.20 -7.23
N CYS A 173 43.52 23.05 -6.59
CA CYS A 173 44.68 22.78 -5.74
C CYS A 173 45.98 22.83 -6.55
N GLY A 174 45.96 22.36 -7.80
CA GLY A 174 47.11 22.43 -8.72
C GLY A 174 47.38 23.82 -9.29
N GLU A 175 46.36 24.69 -9.38
CA GLU A 175 46.50 26.10 -9.75
C GLU A 175 47.04 26.95 -8.59
N GLU A 176 46.58 26.73 -7.34
CA GLU A 176 47.15 27.39 -6.15
C GLU A 176 48.62 27.00 -5.91
N GLU A 177 49.03 25.77 -6.26
CA GLU A 177 50.45 25.39 -6.26
C GLU A 177 51.28 26.03 -7.39
N ASN A 178 50.63 26.47 -8.48
CA ASN A 178 51.27 27.13 -9.62
C ASN A 178 51.20 28.67 -9.60
N GLU A 179 50.26 29.27 -8.86
CA GLU A 179 50.16 30.73 -8.65
C GLU A 179 51.30 31.31 -7.77
N GLY A 180 52.26 30.46 -7.35
CA GLY A 180 53.57 30.91 -6.89
C GLY A 180 54.51 31.45 -7.99
N LYS A 181 54.09 31.53 -9.27
CA LYS A 181 54.90 32.09 -10.37
C LYS A 181 54.06 32.89 -11.39
N GLU A 182 54.23 34.20 -11.39
CA GLU A 182 53.63 35.21 -12.27
C GLU A 182 53.87 34.97 -13.79
N ASP A 183 52.91 35.33 -14.66
CA ASP A 183 52.89 36.58 -15.46
C ASP A 183 51.77 36.62 -16.53
N GLY A 184 50.98 37.71 -16.52
CA GLY A 184 50.57 38.49 -17.69
C GLY A 184 49.68 37.89 -18.80
N SER A 185 48.38 38.22 -18.79
CA SER A 185 47.71 39.09 -19.78
C SER A 185 46.19 38.90 -19.82
N GLN A 186 45.46 40.01 -19.81
CA GLN A 186 44.01 40.10 -19.96
C GLN A 186 43.59 39.81 -21.41
N LEU A 187 42.47 39.09 -21.61
CA LEU A 187 41.33 39.48 -22.47
C LEU A 187 40.18 38.46 -22.45
N ASP A 188 38.96 39.00 -22.44
CA ASP A 188 37.60 38.43 -22.58
C ASP A 188 37.00 37.62 -21.41
N GLU A 189 36.25 38.32 -20.55
CA GLU A 189 35.89 37.86 -19.21
C GLU A 189 34.40 37.92 -18.85
N ASP A 190 33.47 38.06 -19.81
CA ASP A 190 32.04 38.33 -19.46
C ASP A 190 31.04 37.24 -19.91
N LYS A 191 31.52 36.02 -20.20
CA LYS A 191 30.66 34.82 -20.28
C LYS A 191 31.20 33.61 -19.50
N TYR A 192 32.41 33.74 -18.95
CA TYR A 192 33.04 32.76 -18.07
C TYR A 192 32.99 33.16 -16.58
N LYS A 193 32.40 34.32 -16.24
CA LYS A 193 32.31 34.82 -14.86
C LYS A 193 31.21 34.16 -14.02
N GLU A 194 30.07 33.79 -14.61
CA GLU A 194 29.01 33.10 -13.86
C GLU A 194 29.40 31.64 -13.52
N ASP A 195 30.05 30.93 -14.45
CA ASP A 195 30.62 29.61 -14.18
C ASP A 195 31.87 29.69 -13.27
N SER A 196 32.63 30.79 -13.33
CA SER A 196 33.82 31.06 -12.49
C SER A 196 33.48 31.51 -11.05
N GLU A 197 32.32 32.14 -10.82
CA GLU A 197 31.87 32.50 -9.47
C GLU A 197 31.33 31.29 -8.70
N GLN A 198 30.61 30.38 -9.36
CA GLN A 198 30.19 29.09 -8.77
C GLN A 198 31.40 28.26 -8.33
N ILE A 199 32.48 28.31 -9.11
CA ILE A 199 33.75 27.64 -8.81
C ILE A 199 34.40 28.17 -7.51
N LYS A 200 34.14 29.40 -7.03
CA LYS A 200 34.80 29.96 -5.83
C LYS A 200 34.29 29.45 -4.47
N GLN A 201 33.19 28.70 -4.42
CA GLN A 201 32.59 28.25 -3.14
C GLN A 201 32.91 26.82 -2.69
N GLY A 202 33.72 26.07 -3.44
CA GLY A 202 34.17 24.74 -3.02
C GLY A 202 33.03 23.72 -2.90
N TYR A 203 32.37 23.41 -4.02
CA TYR A 203 31.42 22.30 -4.08
C TYR A 203 32.09 20.99 -3.71
N LEU A 204 31.81 20.49 -2.51
CA LEU A 204 32.28 19.22 -1.99
C LEU A 204 31.06 18.38 -1.66
N VAL A 205 31.07 17.12 -2.09
CA VAL A 205 30.07 16.13 -1.69
C VAL A 205 30.59 15.40 -0.47
N SER A 206 29.77 15.29 0.57
CA SER A 206 30.15 14.59 1.79
C SER A 206 30.41 13.10 1.52
N ASP A 207 31.33 12.48 2.27
CA ASP A 207 31.62 11.05 2.06
C ASP A 207 30.39 10.14 2.29
N PRO A 208 29.53 10.34 3.31
CA PRO A 208 28.28 9.57 3.44
C PRO A 208 27.39 9.62 2.20
N GLU A 209 27.21 10.79 1.57
CA GLU A 209 26.42 10.91 0.34
C GLU A 209 27.09 10.17 -0.83
N VAL A 210 28.41 10.29 -0.99
CA VAL A 210 29.13 9.54 -2.03
C VAL A 210 28.94 8.03 -1.86
N ARG A 211 29.09 7.53 -0.62
CA ARG A 211 28.94 6.09 -0.33
C ARG A 211 27.49 5.62 -0.56
N LEU A 212 26.50 6.42 -0.19
CA LEU A 212 25.08 6.14 -0.44
C LEU A 212 24.79 6.08 -1.95
N LEU A 213 25.28 7.05 -2.72
CA LEU A 213 25.06 7.09 -4.18
C LEU A 213 25.75 5.93 -4.90
N GLU A 214 26.94 5.52 -4.44
CA GLU A 214 27.60 4.31 -4.94
C GLU A 214 26.80 3.04 -4.63
N ALA A 215 26.13 2.96 -3.47
CA ALA A 215 25.24 1.85 -3.16
C ALA A 215 23.96 1.89 -4.03
N ILE A 216 23.32 3.05 -4.19
CA ILE A 216 22.15 3.23 -5.08
C ILE A 216 22.49 2.83 -6.53
N ARG A 217 23.73 3.06 -6.98
CA ARG A 217 24.20 2.64 -8.30
C ARG A 217 24.18 1.12 -8.50
N VAL A 218 24.18 0.32 -7.43
CA VAL A 218 24.04 -1.15 -7.46
C VAL A 218 22.58 -1.59 -7.47
N LEU A 219 21.68 -0.79 -6.87
CA LEU A 219 20.23 -1.03 -6.92
C LEU A 219 19.68 -0.91 -8.34
N THR A 220 20.36 -0.14 -9.17
CA THR A 220 20.05 0.02 -10.58
C THR A 220 21.07 -0.77 -11.40
N CYS A 221 20.71 -1.17 -12.62
CA CYS A 221 21.64 -1.75 -13.61
C CYS A 221 21.89 -3.26 -13.53
N VAL A 222 20.99 -4.06 -14.10
CA VAL A 222 21.39 -5.30 -14.77
C VAL A 222 20.47 -5.59 -15.98
N PRO A 223 20.91 -5.29 -17.21
CA PRO A 223 20.17 -5.67 -18.41
C PRO A 223 19.98 -7.18 -18.54
N GLY A 224 18.75 -7.60 -18.84
CA GLY A 224 18.41 -9.01 -19.05
C GLY A 224 18.41 -9.89 -17.80
N VAL A 225 18.24 -9.30 -16.60
CA VAL A 225 18.01 -10.11 -15.40
C VAL A 225 16.70 -10.85 -15.51
N ASP A 226 16.78 -12.15 -15.30
CA ASP A 226 15.64 -13.02 -15.08
C ASP A 226 14.83 -12.48 -13.89
N PRO A 227 13.53 -12.19 -14.07
CA PRO A 227 12.72 -11.64 -12.98
C PRO A 227 12.71 -12.47 -11.71
N ASP A 228 12.83 -13.79 -11.84
CA ASP A 228 12.84 -14.71 -10.71
C ASP A 228 14.17 -14.66 -9.91
N GLN A 229 15.21 -14.02 -10.46
CA GLN A 229 16.53 -13.88 -9.83
C GLN A 229 16.83 -12.44 -9.38
N SER A 230 15.91 -11.51 -9.64
CA SER A 230 16.14 -10.08 -9.51
C SER A 230 16.34 -9.60 -8.06
N ASP A 231 15.59 -10.18 -7.12
CA ASP A 231 15.77 -9.97 -5.68
C ASP A 231 17.21 -10.27 -5.24
N GLU A 232 17.78 -11.39 -5.70
CA GLU A 232 19.10 -11.84 -5.28
C GLU A 232 20.23 -11.08 -6.02
N ILE A 233 20.07 -10.87 -7.32
CA ILE A 233 21.11 -10.22 -8.13
C ILE A 233 21.20 -8.73 -7.81
N VAL A 234 20.04 -8.06 -7.65
CA VAL A 234 19.96 -6.60 -7.51
C VAL A 234 19.69 -6.21 -6.07
N GLY A 235 18.56 -6.63 -5.50
CA GLY A 235 18.13 -6.24 -4.15
C GLY A 235 19.14 -6.63 -3.06
N ARG A 236 19.59 -7.89 -3.05
CA ARG A 236 20.55 -8.39 -2.06
C ARG A 236 21.94 -7.77 -2.26
N ALA A 237 22.33 -7.47 -3.49
CA ALA A 237 23.57 -6.75 -3.77
C ALA A 237 23.52 -5.32 -3.21
N TYR A 238 22.42 -4.60 -3.44
CA TYR A 238 22.19 -3.28 -2.87
C TYR A 238 22.21 -3.30 -1.33
N ALA A 239 21.47 -4.22 -0.70
CA ALA A 239 21.44 -4.33 0.76
C ALA A 239 22.84 -4.66 1.35
N ARG A 240 23.67 -5.42 0.64
CA ARG A 240 25.07 -5.67 1.04
C ARG A 240 25.93 -4.41 0.95
N GLU A 241 25.79 -3.59 -0.09
CA GLU A 241 26.51 -2.32 -0.17
C GLU A 241 26.03 -1.34 0.90
N MET A 242 24.72 -1.22 1.10
CA MET A 242 24.15 -0.39 2.18
C MET A 242 24.64 -0.81 3.57
N ARG A 243 24.81 -2.12 3.81
CA ARG A 243 25.38 -2.61 5.07
C ARG A 243 26.80 -2.09 5.31
N LYS A 244 27.65 -2.06 4.26
CA LYS A 244 29.00 -1.48 4.37
C LYS A 244 28.96 0.04 4.63
N VAL A 245 27.99 0.75 4.05
CA VAL A 245 27.83 2.19 4.32
C VAL A 245 27.42 2.41 5.77
N TYR A 246 26.47 1.62 6.28
CA TYR A 246 26.04 1.68 7.69
C TYR A 246 27.16 1.32 8.67
N GLU A 247 27.97 0.32 8.39
CA GLU A 247 29.15 -0.02 9.22
C GLU A 247 30.13 1.15 9.37
N LYS A 248 30.24 2.01 8.34
CA LYS A 248 31.07 3.22 8.37
C LYS A 248 30.37 4.40 9.05
N TYR A 249 29.04 4.47 8.97
CA TYR A 249 28.21 5.59 9.47
C TYR A 249 27.02 5.11 10.32
N PRO A 250 27.26 4.39 11.44
CA PRO A 250 26.19 3.72 12.19
C PRO A 250 25.25 4.67 12.94
N GLU A 251 25.69 5.91 13.18
CA GLU A 251 24.94 6.96 13.87
C GLU A 251 24.17 7.89 12.91
N ASP A 252 24.31 7.70 11.60
CA ASP A 252 23.59 8.51 10.61
C ASP A 252 22.18 7.92 10.39
N PRO A 253 21.10 8.65 10.75
CA PRO A 253 19.74 8.13 10.66
C PRO A 253 19.28 7.93 9.21
N GLU A 254 19.84 8.67 8.26
CA GLU A 254 19.52 8.55 6.85
C GLU A 254 20.11 7.26 6.27
N ILE A 255 21.35 6.94 6.65
CA ILE A 255 21.99 5.68 6.26
C ILE A 255 21.28 4.49 6.92
N ALA A 256 20.87 4.62 8.19
CA ALA A 256 20.06 3.62 8.87
C ALA A 256 18.75 3.36 8.12
N TYR A 257 18.03 4.41 7.71
CA TYR A 257 16.80 4.31 6.93
C TYR A 257 17.00 3.50 5.64
N PHE A 258 17.99 3.86 4.80
CA PHE A 258 18.20 3.19 3.52
C PHE A 258 18.67 1.74 3.66
N LEU A 259 19.43 1.40 4.70
CA LEU A 259 19.75 0.00 4.98
C LEU A 259 18.50 -0.78 5.38
N VAL A 260 17.70 -0.24 6.31
CA VAL A 260 16.47 -0.89 6.75
C VAL A 260 15.50 -1.09 5.60
N ASP A 261 15.25 -0.05 4.81
CA ASP A 261 14.41 -0.12 3.60
C ASP A 261 14.90 -1.22 2.66
N SER A 262 16.20 -1.27 2.36
CA SER A 262 16.78 -2.30 1.48
C SER A 262 16.55 -3.74 1.97
N LEU A 263 16.57 -3.97 3.29
CA LEU A 263 16.35 -5.28 3.88
C LEU A 263 14.86 -5.63 3.97
N MET A 264 14.01 -4.63 4.22
CA MET A 264 12.56 -4.79 4.27
C MET A 264 12.00 -5.13 2.89
N VAL A 265 12.46 -4.46 1.82
CA VAL A 265 12.04 -4.76 0.44
C VAL A 265 12.31 -6.22 0.06
N LEU A 266 13.43 -6.79 0.50
CA LEU A 266 13.77 -8.21 0.25
C LEU A 266 12.79 -9.17 0.93
N ASN A 267 12.14 -8.74 1.99
CA ASN A 267 11.24 -9.55 2.83
C ASN A 267 9.84 -8.91 2.96
N ALA A 268 9.41 -8.14 1.94
CA ALA A 268 8.16 -7.41 1.94
C ALA A 268 6.98 -8.30 2.35
N TRP A 269 6.15 -7.82 3.28
CA TRP A 269 4.99 -8.54 3.83
C TRP A 269 5.29 -9.93 4.41
N ASN A 270 6.57 -10.23 4.70
CA ASN A 270 7.02 -11.54 5.18
C ASN A 270 8.13 -11.38 6.24
N LEU A 271 7.98 -10.40 7.13
CA LEU A 271 8.97 -10.12 8.19
C LEU A 271 8.81 -11.04 9.40
N TYR A 272 7.58 -11.41 9.74
CA TYR A 272 7.25 -12.32 10.84
C TYR A 272 6.32 -13.44 10.36
N LYS A 273 6.48 -14.62 10.94
CA LYS A 273 5.62 -15.78 10.70
C LYS A 273 4.31 -15.58 11.43
N TYR A 274 3.23 -15.41 10.68
CA TYR A 274 1.90 -15.38 11.23
C TYR A 274 1.36 -16.81 11.51
N PRO A 275 0.67 -17.08 12.65
CA PRO A 275 0.39 -16.19 13.79
C PRO A 275 1.46 -16.27 14.90
N SER A 276 2.55 -17.03 14.72
CA SER A 276 3.53 -17.27 15.79
C SER A 276 4.28 -16.03 16.27
N GLY A 277 4.40 -14.99 15.42
CA GLY A 277 5.17 -13.78 15.71
C GLY A 277 6.69 -14.00 15.73
N GLU A 278 7.18 -15.15 15.25
CA GLU A 278 8.62 -15.37 15.10
C GLU A 278 9.16 -14.59 13.89
N PRO A 279 10.32 -13.92 13.98
CA PRO A 279 11.00 -13.38 12.80
C PRO A 279 11.22 -14.46 11.74
N THR A 280 10.98 -14.13 10.46
CA THR A 280 11.16 -15.09 9.36
C THR A 280 12.63 -15.38 9.06
N GLY A 281 13.53 -14.45 9.39
CA GLY A 281 14.96 -14.60 9.14
C GLY A 281 15.84 -13.59 9.90
N PRO A 282 17.17 -13.67 9.72
CA PRO A 282 18.13 -12.78 10.37
C PRO A 282 17.98 -11.31 9.96
N ASP A 283 17.53 -11.04 8.72
CA ASP A 283 17.29 -9.67 8.25
C ASP A 283 16.26 -8.95 9.12
N THR A 284 15.15 -9.60 9.50
CA THR A 284 14.12 -9.02 10.39
C THR A 284 14.70 -8.63 11.75
N ILE A 285 15.60 -9.46 12.30
CA ILE A 285 16.26 -9.19 13.59
C ILE A 285 17.17 -7.96 13.45
N GLU A 286 17.99 -7.92 12.38
CA GLU A 286 18.88 -6.80 12.07
C GLU A 286 18.09 -5.49 11.88
N ILE A 287 16.99 -5.53 11.12
CA ILE A 287 16.09 -4.38 10.90
C ILE A 287 15.60 -3.82 12.25
N ARG A 288 15.08 -4.68 13.13
CA ARG A 288 14.58 -4.27 14.44
C ARG A 288 15.67 -3.60 15.28
N GLU A 289 16.85 -4.21 15.35
CA GLU A 289 17.98 -3.67 16.11
C GLU A 289 18.44 -2.30 15.60
N ILE A 290 18.48 -2.09 14.29
CA ILE A 290 18.87 -0.80 13.69
C ILE A 290 17.80 0.26 13.98
N LEU A 291 16.51 -0.05 13.76
CA LEU A 291 15.41 0.88 13.98
C LEU A 291 15.32 1.31 15.45
N GLU A 292 15.34 0.36 16.40
CA GLU A 292 15.25 0.67 17.83
C GLU A 292 16.44 1.49 18.33
N ARG A 293 17.65 1.23 17.79
CA ARG A 293 18.85 2.03 18.10
C ARG A 293 18.71 3.45 17.55
N ALA A 294 18.34 3.59 16.29
CA ALA A 294 18.25 4.88 15.62
C ALA A 294 17.12 5.75 16.19
N LEU A 295 15.93 5.18 16.42
CA LEU A 295 14.77 5.90 16.99
C LEU A 295 14.99 6.33 18.44
N LYS A 296 15.87 5.67 19.19
CA LYS A 296 16.26 6.14 20.53
C LYS A 296 16.98 7.49 20.49
N VAL A 297 17.71 7.77 19.42
CA VAL A 297 18.47 9.03 19.23
C VAL A 297 17.69 10.03 18.38
N HIS A 298 16.97 9.52 17.37
CA HIS A 298 16.21 10.28 16.38
C HIS A 298 14.73 9.88 16.37
N PRO A 299 13.98 10.08 17.47
CA PRO A 299 12.58 9.64 17.59
C PRO A 299 11.62 10.37 16.64
N GLN A 300 12.08 11.44 15.98
CA GLN A 300 11.31 12.29 15.07
C GLN A 300 11.81 12.17 13.62
N HIS A 301 12.46 11.07 13.25
CA HIS A 301 12.85 10.83 11.87
C HIS A 301 11.70 10.15 11.12
N VAL A 302 11.02 10.88 10.22
CA VAL A 302 9.80 10.42 9.53
C VAL A 302 9.99 9.05 8.88
N GLY A 303 11.06 8.85 8.12
CA GLY A 303 11.31 7.57 7.45
C GLY A 303 11.55 6.41 8.41
N LEU A 304 12.18 6.64 9.57
CA LEU A 304 12.44 5.56 10.53
C LEU A 304 11.17 5.21 11.28
N CYS A 305 10.35 6.20 11.64
CA CYS A 305 9.03 5.97 12.22
C CYS A 305 8.13 5.19 11.26
N HIS A 306 8.13 5.56 9.97
CA HIS A 306 7.38 4.88 8.92
C HIS A 306 7.77 3.38 8.82
N LEU A 307 9.06 3.08 8.65
CA LEU A 307 9.52 1.69 8.55
C LEU A 307 9.34 0.89 9.86
N TYR A 308 9.37 1.56 11.01
CA TYR A 308 9.12 0.89 12.30
C TYR A 308 7.68 0.46 12.49
N VAL A 309 6.72 1.26 11.98
CA VAL A 309 5.32 0.84 11.90
C VAL A 309 5.20 -0.42 11.04
N HIS A 310 5.72 -0.40 9.81
CA HIS A 310 5.68 -1.56 8.91
C HIS A 310 6.38 -2.80 9.47
N LEU A 311 7.48 -2.63 10.23
CA LEU A 311 8.10 -3.76 10.92
C LEU A 311 7.15 -4.34 11.99
N LEU A 312 6.53 -3.48 12.80
CA LEU A 312 5.81 -3.92 13.99
C LEU A 312 4.36 -4.33 13.74
N GLU A 313 3.76 -3.94 12.62
CA GLU A 313 2.41 -4.38 12.23
C GLU A 313 2.30 -5.91 12.13
N MET A 314 3.37 -6.58 11.69
CA MET A 314 3.43 -8.05 11.62
C MET A 314 3.95 -8.72 12.91
N SER A 315 4.43 -7.93 13.88
CA SER A 315 5.17 -8.43 15.04
C SER A 315 4.25 -8.94 16.15
N PRO A 316 4.77 -9.68 17.16
CA PRO A 316 3.99 -10.04 18.34
C PRO A 316 3.76 -8.87 19.31
N ASP A 317 4.34 -7.68 19.05
CA ASP A 317 4.29 -6.53 19.96
C ASP A 317 4.05 -5.18 19.24
N PRO A 318 2.94 -5.03 18.47
CA PRO A 318 2.67 -3.83 17.67
C PRO A 318 2.63 -2.53 18.49
N ALA A 319 2.19 -2.60 19.76
CA ALA A 319 2.10 -1.44 20.65
C ALA A 319 3.45 -0.73 20.89
N SER A 320 4.59 -1.40 20.65
CA SER A 320 5.92 -0.79 20.75
C SER A 320 6.12 0.36 19.73
N ALA A 321 5.33 0.41 18.64
CA ALA A 321 5.39 1.48 17.63
C ALA A 321 4.55 2.72 17.95
N LEU A 322 3.75 2.74 19.03
CA LEU A 322 2.82 3.85 19.32
C LEU A 322 3.52 5.23 19.39
N GLY A 323 4.74 5.30 19.92
CA GLY A 323 5.51 6.56 19.94
C GLY A 323 5.92 7.05 18.54
N ALA A 324 6.19 6.13 17.60
CA ALA A 324 6.44 6.47 16.20
C ALA A 324 5.15 6.93 15.51
N CYS A 325 4.03 6.27 15.80
CA CYS A 325 2.70 6.65 15.33
C CYS A 325 2.35 8.09 15.70
N ASP A 326 2.54 8.47 16.97
CA ASP A 326 2.25 9.83 17.46
C ASP A 326 2.97 10.92 16.67
N TYR A 327 4.21 10.65 16.24
CA TYR A 327 4.98 11.59 15.43
C TYR A 327 4.47 11.65 13.97
N LEU A 328 4.20 10.50 13.35
CA LEU A 328 3.73 10.44 11.96
C LEU A 328 2.42 11.20 11.75
N ARG A 329 1.52 11.19 12.74
CA ARG A 329 0.23 11.92 12.72
C ARG A 329 0.37 13.42 12.48
N VAL A 330 1.50 14.01 12.87
CA VAL A 330 1.71 15.47 12.82
C VAL A 330 2.86 15.89 11.90
N ALA A 331 3.74 14.97 11.52
CA ALA A 331 4.96 15.32 10.78
C ALA A 331 4.68 15.79 9.34
N CYS A 332 3.77 15.11 8.64
CA CYS A 332 3.43 15.37 7.24
C CYS A 332 1.90 15.33 7.00
N PRO A 333 1.14 16.33 7.47
CA PRO A 333 -0.32 16.26 7.60
C PRO A 333 -1.10 16.16 6.27
N PHE A 334 -0.47 16.49 5.13
CA PHE A 334 -1.07 16.37 3.80
C PHE A 334 -0.45 15.22 2.96
N ALA A 335 0.43 14.40 3.54
CA ALA A 335 0.87 13.15 2.92
C ALA A 335 -0.08 12.02 3.33
N GLY A 336 -1.08 11.72 2.50
CA GLY A 336 -2.15 10.75 2.82
C GLY A 336 -1.61 9.44 3.39
N HIS A 337 -0.64 8.82 2.70
CA HIS A 337 0.01 7.59 3.18
C HIS A 337 0.64 7.71 4.58
N LEU A 338 1.41 8.77 4.86
CA LEU A 338 2.06 8.94 6.17
C LEU A 338 1.06 9.22 7.30
N VAL A 339 -0.03 9.93 7.02
CA VAL A 339 -1.12 10.15 7.97
C VAL A 339 -1.87 8.86 8.27
N HIS A 340 -1.99 7.98 7.27
CA HIS A 340 -2.59 6.67 7.38
C HIS A 340 -1.73 5.65 8.15
N MET A 341 -0.41 5.67 7.98
CA MET A 341 0.50 4.65 8.52
C MET A 341 0.24 4.24 9.97
N PRO A 342 0.05 5.18 10.92
CA PRO A 342 -0.30 4.83 12.29
C PRO A 342 -1.48 3.87 12.48
N THR A 343 -2.43 3.86 11.53
CA THR A 343 -3.68 3.09 11.63
C THR A 343 -3.48 1.59 11.52
N HIS A 344 -2.35 1.13 10.97
CA HIS A 344 -1.88 -0.26 11.05
C HIS A 344 -1.68 -0.69 12.51
N ILE A 345 -1.05 0.15 13.33
CA ILE A 345 -0.90 -0.15 14.76
C ILE A 345 -2.22 0.04 15.52
N ASP A 346 -2.98 1.09 15.20
CA ASP A 346 -4.23 1.42 15.88
C ASP A 346 -5.23 0.25 15.84
N VAL A 347 -5.40 -0.39 14.67
CA VAL A 347 -6.31 -1.54 14.54
C VAL A 347 -5.81 -2.77 15.31
N LEU A 348 -4.50 -3.00 15.34
CA LEU A 348 -3.88 -4.13 16.03
C LEU A 348 -3.85 -4.00 17.55
N VAL A 349 -3.95 -2.78 18.10
CA VAL A 349 -4.09 -2.54 19.55
C VAL A 349 -5.54 -2.35 19.98
N GLY A 350 -6.50 -2.42 19.05
CA GLY A 350 -7.93 -2.27 19.31
C GLY A 350 -8.38 -0.83 19.50
N ASP A 351 -7.62 0.15 18.99
CA ASP A 351 -8.04 1.55 18.87
C ASP A 351 -8.69 1.80 17.49
N TYR A 352 -9.88 1.22 17.32
CA TYR A 352 -10.63 1.35 16.07
C TYR A 352 -11.07 2.79 15.78
N GLU A 353 -11.19 3.64 16.81
CA GLU A 353 -11.57 5.05 16.64
C GLU A 353 -10.44 5.83 15.98
N SER A 354 -9.21 5.75 16.51
CA SER A 354 -8.04 6.37 15.87
C SER A 354 -7.82 5.84 14.46
N CYS A 355 -8.03 4.53 14.23
CA CYS A 355 -7.97 3.93 12.90
C CYS A 355 -8.89 4.65 11.90
N ILE A 356 -10.15 4.93 12.27
CA ILE A 356 -11.08 5.70 11.43
C ILE A 356 -10.64 7.15 11.27
N GLU A 357 -10.26 7.81 12.36
CA GLU A 357 -9.96 9.24 12.36
C GLU A 357 -8.84 9.57 11.37
N TYR A 358 -7.72 8.86 11.49
CA TYR A 358 -6.54 9.15 10.68
C TYR A 358 -6.69 8.66 9.24
N ASN A 359 -7.45 7.59 8.99
CA ASN A 359 -7.82 7.24 7.62
C ASN A 359 -8.73 8.30 6.97
N CYS A 360 -9.69 8.87 7.70
CA CYS A 360 -10.51 9.96 7.16
C CYS A 360 -9.69 11.22 6.87
N LEU A 361 -8.64 11.50 7.66
CA LEU A 361 -7.71 12.60 7.40
C LEU A 361 -6.83 12.30 6.17
N ALA A 362 -6.31 11.08 6.05
CA ALA A 362 -5.54 10.62 4.91
C ALA A 362 -6.34 10.69 3.60
N ILE A 363 -7.60 10.22 3.61
CA ILE A 363 -8.53 10.32 2.47
C ILE A 363 -8.71 11.77 2.03
N LYS A 364 -8.90 12.71 2.98
CA LYS A 364 -9.04 14.14 2.65
C LYS A 364 -7.77 14.71 2.04
N ALA A 365 -6.59 14.33 2.54
CA ALA A 365 -5.31 14.72 1.97
C ALA A 365 -5.15 14.18 0.54
N ASP A 366 -5.53 12.93 0.29
CA ASP A 366 -5.46 12.32 -1.03
C ASP A 366 -6.48 12.88 -2.02
N GLN A 367 -7.71 13.19 -1.58
CA GLN A 367 -8.67 13.91 -2.42
C GLN A 367 -8.11 15.25 -2.91
N PHE A 368 -7.38 15.94 -2.03
CA PHE A 368 -6.66 17.14 -2.41
C PHE A 368 -5.53 16.82 -3.40
N ALA A 369 -4.72 15.77 -3.16
CA ALA A 369 -3.68 15.27 -4.08
C ALA A 369 -4.23 14.99 -5.48
N MET A 370 -5.34 14.25 -5.56
CA MET A 370 -6.00 13.85 -6.79
C MET A 370 -6.50 15.05 -7.59
N LYS A 371 -6.99 16.09 -6.91
CA LYS A 371 -7.45 17.33 -7.56
C LYS A 371 -6.29 18.20 -8.01
N ALA A 372 -5.26 18.30 -7.17
CA ALA A 372 -4.09 19.15 -7.37
C ALA A 372 -3.14 18.58 -8.44
N SER A 373 -2.90 17.28 -8.43
CA SER A 373 -1.97 16.57 -9.30
C SER A 373 -2.58 15.28 -9.88
N PRO A 374 -3.63 15.39 -10.71
CA PRO A 374 -4.33 14.22 -11.27
C PRO A 374 -3.41 13.31 -12.10
N SER A 375 -2.31 13.84 -12.66
CA SER A 375 -1.33 13.05 -13.41
C SER A 375 -0.49 12.11 -12.54
N THR A 376 -0.41 12.32 -11.23
CA THR A 376 0.43 11.52 -10.31
C THR A 376 -0.34 10.94 -9.13
N ALA A 377 -1.60 11.33 -8.94
CA ALA A 377 -2.48 10.80 -7.90
C ALA A 377 -3.85 10.35 -8.43
N GLY A 378 -4.17 10.60 -9.71
CA GLY A 378 -5.43 10.19 -10.32
C GLY A 378 -5.56 8.67 -10.47
N LYS A 379 -6.73 8.21 -10.92
CA LYS A 379 -7.11 6.78 -10.93
C LYS A 379 -6.18 5.83 -11.71
N GLU A 380 -5.43 6.37 -12.66
CA GLU A 380 -4.46 5.62 -13.49
C GLU A 380 -3.05 5.64 -12.89
N SER A 381 -2.79 6.51 -11.91
CA SER A 381 -1.48 6.62 -11.26
C SER A 381 -1.21 5.42 -10.36
N PHE A 382 0.07 5.10 -10.17
CA PHE A 382 0.46 4.06 -9.24
C PHE A 382 0.07 4.44 -7.80
N TYR A 383 0.16 5.73 -7.46
CA TYR A 383 -0.18 6.25 -6.13
C TYR A 383 -1.64 6.00 -5.74
N PHE A 384 -2.54 5.83 -6.71
CA PHE A 384 -3.96 5.58 -6.45
C PHE A 384 -4.20 4.30 -5.64
N ASN A 385 -3.29 3.32 -5.67
CA ASN A 385 -3.37 2.14 -4.79
C ASN A 385 -3.33 2.53 -3.31
N TYR A 386 -2.44 3.46 -2.92
CA TYR A 386 -2.37 3.97 -1.55
C TYR A 386 -3.62 4.78 -1.17
N VAL A 387 -4.20 5.52 -2.14
CA VAL A 387 -5.47 6.21 -1.91
C VAL A 387 -6.57 5.21 -1.57
N VAL A 388 -6.72 4.16 -2.38
CA VAL A 388 -7.73 3.12 -2.17
C VAL A 388 -7.48 2.36 -0.86
N HIS A 389 -6.22 2.19 -0.48
CA HIS A 389 -5.84 1.57 0.78
C HIS A 389 -6.40 2.31 2.01
N ASN A 390 -6.37 3.63 2.00
CA ASN A 390 -6.89 4.45 3.08
C ASN A 390 -8.40 4.22 3.30
N TYR A 391 -9.17 4.04 2.23
CA TYR A 391 -10.57 3.64 2.32
C TYR A 391 -10.73 2.22 2.86
N HIS A 392 -9.87 1.29 2.43
CA HIS A 392 -9.90 -0.10 2.88
C HIS A 392 -9.67 -0.21 4.39
N MET A 393 -8.64 0.45 4.92
CA MET A 393 -8.35 0.47 6.37
C MET A 393 -9.45 1.16 7.17
N ALA A 394 -10.01 2.28 6.68
CA ALA A 394 -11.18 2.88 7.33
C ALA A 394 -12.38 1.91 7.39
N VAL A 395 -12.72 1.23 6.29
CA VAL A 395 -13.83 0.28 6.31
C VAL A 395 -13.56 -0.89 7.28
N TYR A 396 -12.32 -1.37 7.32
CA TYR A 396 -11.92 -2.43 8.23
C TYR A 396 -12.06 -2.02 9.71
N GLY A 397 -11.52 -0.85 10.08
CA GLY A 397 -11.68 -0.28 11.42
C GLY A 397 -13.15 -0.10 11.80
N ALA A 398 -14.00 0.32 10.86
CA ALA A 398 -15.43 0.51 11.09
C ALA A 398 -16.17 -0.82 11.37
N ILE A 399 -15.88 -1.86 10.57
CA ILE A 399 -16.46 -3.19 10.70
C ILE A 399 -16.08 -3.85 12.03
N LEU A 400 -14.84 -3.65 12.50
CA LEU A 400 -14.39 -4.14 13.80
C LEU A 400 -14.97 -3.30 14.95
N GLY A 401 -14.90 -1.97 14.85
CA GLY A 401 -15.32 -1.04 15.90
C GLY A 401 -16.83 -0.84 16.07
N GLY A 402 -17.67 -1.43 15.19
CA GLY A 402 -19.12 -1.28 15.28
C GLY A 402 -19.63 0.09 14.79
N MET A 403 -18.99 0.63 13.75
CA MET A 403 -19.22 1.98 13.22
C MET A 403 -19.89 1.92 11.83
N GLU A 404 -21.17 1.51 11.80
CA GLU A 404 -21.90 1.20 10.56
C GLU A 404 -22.01 2.40 9.63
N ASP A 405 -22.53 3.52 10.11
CA ASP A 405 -22.79 4.72 9.30
C ASP A 405 -21.50 5.23 8.66
N LYS A 406 -20.41 5.27 9.43
CA LYS A 406 -19.11 5.72 8.94
C LYS A 406 -18.50 4.74 7.93
N GLY A 407 -18.58 3.43 8.20
CA GLY A 407 -18.14 2.41 7.25
C GLY A 407 -18.87 2.50 5.92
N MET A 408 -20.20 2.69 5.94
CA MET A 408 -21.02 2.83 4.74
C MET A 408 -20.74 4.14 3.98
N GLU A 409 -20.49 5.25 4.70
CA GLU A 409 -20.10 6.54 4.11
C GLU A 409 -18.82 6.38 3.29
N VAL A 410 -17.75 5.85 3.91
CA VAL A 410 -16.43 5.66 3.29
C VAL A 410 -16.52 4.69 2.11
N ALA A 411 -17.18 3.55 2.28
CA ALA A 411 -17.31 2.56 1.20
C ALA A 411 -18.08 3.11 -0.02
N LYS A 412 -19.16 3.87 0.20
CA LYS A 412 -19.92 4.50 -0.88
C LYS A 412 -19.12 5.56 -1.61
N GLU A 413 -18.32 6.33 -0.86
CA GLU A 413 -17.42 7.32 -1.45
C GLU A 413 -16.39 6.65 -2.37
N LEU A 414 -15.75 5.57 -1.91
CA LEU A 414 -14.81 4.80 -2.74
C LEU A 414 -15.48 4.27 -4.02
N ASN A 415 -16.72 3.77 -3.94
CA ASN A 415 -17.47 3.28 -5.09
C ASN A 415 -17.75 4.37 -6.15
N THR A 416 -17.60 5.66 -5.83
CA THR A 416 -17.61 6.73 -6.85
C THR A 416 -16.32 6.79 -7.66
N LEU A 417 -15.21 6.30 -7.09
CA LEU A 417 -13.89 6.28 -7.68
C LEU A 417 -13.62 4.95 -8.40
N VAL A 418 -13.92 3.83 -7.73
CA VAL A 418 -13.71 2.45 -8.16
C VAL A 418 -15.06 1.82 -8.52
N ASN A 419 -15.39 1.78 -9.80
CA ASN A 419 -16.67 1.27 -10.29
C ASN A 419 -16.56 0.71 -11.71
N GLU A 420 -17.64 0.08 -12.16
CA GLU A 420 -17.75 -0.55 -13.47
C GLU A 420 -17.35 0.40 -14.61
N ALA A 421 -17.78 1.66 -14.60
CA ALA A 421 -17.43 2.62 -15.66
C ALA A 421 -15.92 2.94 -15.69
N MET A 422 -15.24 2.91 -14.55
CA MET A 422 -13.78 3.04 -14.49
C MET A 422 -13.10 1.84 -15.15
N PHE A 423 -13.58 0.63 -14.87
CA PHE A 423 -13.02 -0.60 -15.45
C PHE A 423 -13.40 -0.82 -16.92
N GLU A 424 -14.56 -0.32 -17.38
CA GLU A 424 -14.90 -0.29 -18.81
C GLU A 424 -13.87 0.56 -19.59
N LYS A 425 -13.40 1.65 -18.99
CA LYS A 425 -12.39 2.53 -19.58
C LYS A 425 -10.98 1.96 -19.44
N TYR A 426 -10.68 1.31 -18.31
CA TYR A 426 -9.36 0.75 -18.00
C TYR A 426 -9.46 -0.70 -17.49
N PRO A 427 -9.70 -1.68 -18.37
CA PRO A 427 -9.99 -3.05 -17.95
C PRO A 427 -8.85 -3.74 -17.18
N SER A 428 -7.59 -3.40 -17.46
CA SER A 428 -6.42 -3.99 -16.79
C SER A 428 -6.38 -3.71 -15.28
N LEU A 429 -6.94 -2.57 -14.85
CA LEU A 429 -7.00 -2.18 -13.44
C LEU A 429 -7.85 -3.16 -12.62
N THR A 430 -8.67 -3.99 -13.27
CA THR A 430 -9.45 -5.02 -12.57
C THR A 430 -8.57 -6.05 -11.87
N SER A 431 -7.33 -6.25 -12.34
CA SER A 431 -6.39 -7.20 -11.75
C SER A 431 -6.02 -6.86 -10.30
N TYR A 432 -6.04 -5.59 -9.89
CA TYR A 432 -5.66 -5.20 -8.52
C TYR A 432 -6.58 -4.19 -7.83
N LEU A 433 -7.50 -3.52 -8.54
CA LEU A 433 -8.42 -2.54 -7.93
C LEU A 433 -9.88 -3.01 -7.82
N GLU A 434 -10.30 -4.03 -8.58
CA GLU A 434 -11.73 -4.40 -8.63
C GLU A 434 -12.26 -4.92 -7.30
N THR A 435 -11.42 -5.56 -6.50
CA THR A 435 -11.76 -6.14 -5.21
C THR A 435 -12.28 -5.10 -4.22
N TYR A 436 -11.71 -3.89 -4.21
CA TYR A 436 -12.14 -2.79 -3.35
C TYR A 436 -13.51 -2.23 -3.70
N SER A 437 -14.05 -2.52 -4.88
CA SER A 437 -15.42 -2.14 -5.19
C SER A 437 -16.44 -2.88 -4.32
N ALA A 438 -16.07 -3.91 -3.55
CA ALA A 438 -16.97 -4.69 -2.70
C ALA A 438 -17.04 -4.23 -1.24
N LEU A 439 -16.35 -3.15 -0.84
CA LEU A 439 -16.28 -2.73 0.58
C LEU A 439 -17.66 -2.45 1.19
N ASP A 440 -18.60 -1.89 0.43
CA ASP A 440 -19.98 -1.63 0.88
C ASP A 440 -20.71 -2.93 1.24
N ILE A 441 -20.46 -4.01 0.47
CA ILE A 441 -21.03 -5.34 0.68
C ILE A 441 -20.52 -5.94 2.00
N HIS A 442 -19.24 -5.75 2.32
CA HIS A 442 -18.66 -6.20 3.58
C HIS A 442 -19.28 -5.49 4.78
N VAL A 443 -19.47 -4.16 4.71
CA VAL A 443 -20.13 -3.39 5.77
C VAL A 443 -21.56 -3.89 5.97
N MET A 444 -22.36 -3.95 4.89
CA MET A 444 -23.74 -4.44 4.98
C MET A 444 -23.85 -5.86 5.54
N THR A 445 -22.91 -6.74 5.18
CA THR A 445 -22.85 -8.12 5.69
C THR A 445 -22.54 -8.15 7.19
N ARG A 446 -21.57 -7.35 7.65
CA ARG A 446 -21.19 -7.28 9.06
C ARG A 446 -22.36 -6.85 9.95
N PHE A 447 -23.06 -5.81 9.52
CA PHE A 447 -24.12 -5.16 10.30
C PHE A 447 -25.52 -5.75 10.04
N GLY A 448 -25.59 -6.86 9.30
CA GLY A 448 -26.83 -7.61 9.11
C GLY A 448 -27.89 -6.86 8.31
N ARG A 449 -27.47 -6.05 7.33
CA ARG A 449 -28.36 -5.31 6.41
C ARG A 449 -28.93 -6.24 5.34
N TRP A 450 -29.59 -7.30 5.79
CA TRP A 450 -30.05 -8.41 4.96
C TRP A 450 -30.99 -7.95 3.84
N GLU A 451 -31.98 -7.13 4.17
CA GLU A 451 -32.93 -6.61 3.19
C GLU A 451 -32.24 -5.75 2.13
N ASP A 452 -31.26 -4.93 2.51
CA ASP A 452 -30.53 -4.05 1.60
C ASP A 452 -29.62 -4.84 0.65
N LEU A 453 -28.96 -5.89 1.15
CA LEU A 453 -28.18 -6.83 0.34
C LEU A 453 -29.02 -7.50 -0.75
N LEU A 454 -30.28 -7.83 -0.44
CA LEU A 454 -31.20 -8.38 -1.44
C LEU A 454 -31.58 -7.35 -2.53
N GLN A 455 -31.54 -6.05 -2.24
CA GLN A 455 -31.83 -4.99 -3.22
C GLN A 455 -30.63 -4.63 -4.12
N LEU A 456 -29.41 -5.05 -3.78
CA LEU A 456 -28.23 -4.74 -4.58
C LEU A 456 -28.35 -5.22 -6.02
N GLN A 457 -28.11 -4.34 -6.98
CA GLN A 457 -28.10 -4.72 -8.38
C GLN A 457 -26.77 -5.39 -8.72
N LEU A 458 -26.82 -6.40 -9.58
CA LEU A 458 -25.61 -6.97 -10.16
C LEU A 458 -25.01 -5.96 -11.15
N PRO A 459 -23.68 -5.96 -11.32
CA PRO A 459 -23.02 -5.22 -12.40
C PRO A 459 -23.58 -5.62 -13.77
N LYS A 460 -23.51 -4.70 -14.75
CA LYS A 460 -23.98 -4.97 -16.11
C LYS A 460 -23.11 -6.04 -16.79
N ASP A 461 -21.80 -5.93 -16.60
CA ASP A 461 -20.81 -6.91 -17.00
C ASP A 461 -20.28 -7.64 -15.76
N SER A 462 -20.89 -8.79 -15.49
CA SER A 462 -20.52 -9.65 -14.36
C SER A 462 -19.12 -10.25 -14.47
N LYS A 463 -18.52 -10.31 -15.67
CA LYS A 463 -17.15 -10.82 -15.84
C LYS A 463 -16.13 -9.71 -15.63
N LEU A 464 -16.40 -8.50 -16.14
CA LEU A 464 -15.56 -7.34 -15.85
C LEU A 464 -15.51 -7.07 -14.33
N MET A 465 -16.66 -7.15 -13.66
CA MET A 465 -16.81 -6.96 -12.21
C MET A 465 -16.95 -8.29 -11.47
N LEU A 466 -16.06 -9.25 -11.74
CA LEU A 466 -16.11 -10.62 -11.23
C LEU A 466 -16.20 -10.70 -9.70
N HIS A 467 -15.25 -10.11 -8.98
CA HIS A 467 -15.22 -10.14 -7.52
C HIS A 467 -16.44 -9.44 -6.91
N ARG A 468 -16.83 -8.26 -7.42
CA ARG A 468 -18.04 -7.57 -6.92
C ARG A 468 -19.30 -8.40 -7.16
N THR A 469 -19.43 -8.99 -8.34
CA THR A 469 -20.58 -9.86 -8.67
C THR A 469 -20.62 -11.05 -7.72
N ALA A 470 -19.49 -11.73 -7.51
CA ALA A 470 -19.38 -12.85 -6.58
C ALA A 470 -19.71 -12.41 -5.14
N SER A 471 -19.23 -11.25 -4.71
CA SER A 471 -19.51 -10.68 -3.39
C SER A 471 -21.00 -10.40 -3.17
N VAL A 472 -21.71 -9.86 -4.18
CA VAL A 472 -23.17 -9.66 -4.12
C VAL A 472 -23.90 -11.01 -3.97
N ARG A 473 -23.50 -12.02 -4.76
CA ARG A 473 -24.11 -13.37 -4.72
C ARG A 473 -23.89 -14.03 -3.36
N TYR A 474 -22.66 -13.96 -2.85
CA TYR A 474 -22.30 -14.45 -1.52
C TYR A 474 -23.15 -13.79 -0.43
N ALA A 475 -23.17 -12.46 -0.39
CA ALA A 475 -23.89 -11.71 0.65
C ALA A 475 -25.41 -11.92 0.57
N ARG A 476 -25.98 -12.04 -0.63
CA ARG A 476 -27.39 -12.43 -0.82
C ARG A 476 -27.67 -13.84 -0.31
N GLY A 477 -26.79 -14.79 -0.58
CA GLY A 477 -26.89 -16.15 -0.06
C GLY A 477 -26.93 -16.17 1.47
N LEU A 478 -26.05 -15.41 2.11
CA LEU A 478 -26.05 -15.24 3.57
C LEU A 478 -27.34 -14.58 4.09
N ALA A 479 -27.76 -13.48 3.47
CA ALA A 479 -28.99 -12.78 3.83
C ALA A 479 -30.22 -13.71 3.73
N LEU A 480 -30.34 -14.47 2.63
CA LEU A 480 -31.43 -15.43 2.44
C LEU A 480 -31.38 -16.56 3.47
N ALA A 481 -30.20 -17.08 3.80
CA ALA A 481 -30.05 -18.09 4.85
C ALA A 481 -30.47 -17.52 6.21
N ALA A 482 -29.98 -16.34 6.59
CA ALA A 482 -30.33 -15.67 7.84
C ALA A 482 -31.83 -15.37 7.95
N LEU A 483 -32.49 -15.05 6.83
CA LEU A 483 -33.94 -14.84 6.72
C LEU A 483 -34.75 -16.14 6.53
N HIS A 484 -34.12 -17.30 6.74
CA HIS A 484 -34.73 -18.63 6.62
C HIS A 484 -35.30 -18.99 5.24
N ASN A 485 -34.81 -18.34 4.18
CA ASN A 485 -35.13 -18.66 2.79
C ASN A 485 -34.04 -19.55 2.16
N VAL A 486 -33.90 -20.75 2.71
CA VAL A 486 -32.81 -21.70 2.42
C VAL A 486 -32.72 -22.07 0.93
N GLU A 487 -33.85 -22.31 0.27
CA GLU A 487 -33.83 -22.74 -1.13
C GLU A 487 -33.25 -21.67 -2.05
N LYS A 488 -33.64 -20.40 -1.86
CA LYS A 488 -33.04 -19.30 -2.62
C LYS A 488 -31.58 -19.05 -2.22
N ALA A 489 -31.22 -19.30 -0.96
CA ALA A 489 -29.82 -19.20 -0.52
C ALA A 489 -28.93 -20.20 -1.28
N LYS A 490 -29.43 -21.42 -1.53
CA LYS A 490 -28.73 -22.42 -2.37
C LYS A 490 -28.61 -21.97 -3.82
N GLU A 491 -29.66 -21.38 -4.40
CA GLU A 491 -29.61 -20.81 -5.77
C GLU A 491 -28.51 -19.74 -5.89
N GLU A 492 -28.44 -18.80 -4.95
CA GLU A 492 -27.36 -17.79 -4.92
C GLU A 492 -25.98 -18.43 -4.72
N ALA A 493 -25.87 -19.48 -3.88
CA ALA A 493 -24.63 -20.22 -3.68
C ALA A 493 -24.17 -21.00 -4.93
N ASP A 494 -25.10 -21.46 -5.76
CA ASP A 494 -24.78 -22.14 -7.02
C ASP A 494 -24.27 -21.11 -8.07
N HIS A 495 -24.92 -19.96 -8.18
CA HIS A 495 -24.42 -18.85 -9.02
C HIS A 495 -23.07 -18.29 -8.56
N PHE A 496 -22.86 -18.20 -7.26
CA PHE A 496 -21.56 -17.84 -6.69
C PHE A 496 -20.46 -18.84 -7.12
N GLU A 497 -20.77 -20.14 -7.09
CA GLU A 497 -19.82 -21.20 -7.41
C GLU A 497 -19.43 -21.22 -8.89
N GLU A 498 -20.27 -20.72 -9.79
CA GLU A 498 -19.93 -20.49 -11.20
C GLU A 498 -18.86 -19.41 -11.35
N LEU A 499 -19.01 -18.27 -10.66
CA LEU A 499 -18.04 -17.16 -10.69
C LEU A 499 -16.72 -17.55 -10.02
N ARG A 500 -16.76 -18.29 -8.91
CA ARG A 500 -15.57 -18.79 -8.21
C ARG A 500 -14.69 -19.67 -9.09
N LYS A 501 -15.28 -20.37 -10.05
CA LYS A 501 -14.57 -21.27 -11.00
C LYS A 501 -14.07 -20.54 -12.24
N ASP A 502 -14.41 -19.27 -12.43
CA ASP A 502 -13.93 -18.51 -13.58
C ASP A 502 -12.40 -18.32 -13.42
N PRO A 503 -11.60 -18.65 -14.46
CA PRO A 503 -10.14 -18.58 -14.39
C PRO A 503 -9.62 -17.17 -14.13
N ASP A 504 -10.39 -16.12 -14.46
CA ASP A 504 -9.98 -14.73 -14.22
C ASP A 504 -9.78 -14.42 -12.73
N ALA A 505 -10.39 -15.20 -11.83
CA ALA A 505 -10.19 -15.08 -10.39
C ALA A 505 -8.73 -15.34 -9.95
N GLU A 506 -7.94 -16.07 -10.74
CA GLU A 506 -6.52 -16.33 -10.44
C GLU A 506 -5.60 -15.15 -10.78
N PHE A 507 -6.06 -14.25 -11.66
CA PHE A 507 -5.31 -13.06 -12.10
C PHE A 507 -5.70 -11.78 -11.38
N ARG A 508 -6.68 -11.86 -10.47
CA ARG A 508 -7.13 -10.73 -9.65
C ARG A 508 -6.66 -10.91 -8.22
N ILE A 509 -6.28 -9.81 -7.59
CA ILE A 509 -5.78 -9.78 -6.22
C ILE A 509 -6.55 -8.78 -5.35
N LEU A 510 -6.57 -9.06 -4.06
CA LEU A 510 -6.70 -8.07 -3.00
C LEU A 510 -5.40 -8.15 -2.21
N TYR A 511 -4.54 -7.15 -2.36
CA TYR A 511 -3.21 -7.17 -1.77
C TYR A 511 -2.46 -8.48 -2.03
N ASN A 512 -2.04 -9.22 -1.00
CA ASN A 512 -1.21 -10.40 -1.13
C ASN A 512 -2.02 -11.69 -1.40
N ASN A 513 -3.35 -11.60 -1.49
CA ASN A 513 -4.22 -12.75 -1.71
C ASN A 513 -4.91 -12.73 -3.08
N THR A 514 -5.00 -13.90 -3.72
CA THR A 514 -5.75 -14.04 -4.99
C THR A 514 -7.25 -14.06 -4.75
N VAL A 515 -8.02 -13.52 -5.69
CA VAL A 515 -9.50 -13.59 -5.64
C VAL A 515 -9.97 -15.05 -5.63
N LYS A 516 -9.28 -15.95 -6.33
CA LYS A 516 -9.53 -17.39 -6.30
C LYS A 516 -9.53 -17.96 -4.88
N ASP A 517 -8.51 -17.64 -4.07
CA ASP A 517 -8.39 -18.13 -2.70
C ASP A 517 -9.42 -17.47 -1.78
N LEU A 518 -9.67 -16.17 -1.96
CA LEU A 518 -10.68 -15.43 -1.21
C LEU A 518 -12.09 -16.00 -1.45
N LEU A 519 -12.46 -16.25 -2.69
CA LEU A 519 -13.78 -16.83 -3.02
C LEU A 519 -13.88 -18.31 -2.62
N ALA A 520 -12.76 -19.04 -2.51
CA ALA A 520 -12.75 -20.39 -1.97
C ALA A 520 -13.13 -20.43 -0.49
N VAL A 521 -12.67 -19.45 0.30
CA VAL A 521 -13.08 -19.29 1.70
C VAL A 521 -14.59 -18.99 1.79
N ASP A 522 -15.08 -18.03 1.00
CA ASP A 522 -16.49 -17.62 0.99
C ASP A 522 -17.43 -18.77 0.61
N SER A 523 -17.04 -19.61 -0.37
CA SER A 523 -17.82 -20.79 -0.78
C SER A 523 -18.10 -21.72 0.41
N VAL A 524 -17.07 -22.03 1.18
CA VAL A 524 -17.18 -22.95 2.32
C VAL A 524 -17.97 -22.32 3.46
N MET A 525 -17.74 -21.04 3.74
CA MET A 525 -18.49 -20.28 4.74
C MET A 525 -19.99 -20.27 4.41
N LEU A 526 -20.35 -19.88 3.18
CA LEU A 526 -21.74 -19.78 2.74
C LEU A 526 -22.46 -21.14 2.82
N ARG A 527 -21.81 -22.22 2.38
CA ARG A 527 -22.38 -23.57 2.49
C ARG A 527 -22.56 -24.01 3.94
N GLY A 528 -21.64 -23.62 4.83
CA GLY A 528 -21.77 -23.86 6.28
C GLY A 528 -22.99 -23.15 6.89
N GLU A 529 -23.18 -21.87 6.58
CA GLU A 529 -24.33 -21.08 7.03
C GLU A 529 -25.66 -21.64 6.53
N ILE A 530 -25.73 -22.05 5.25
CA ILE A 530 -26.91 -22.71 4.67
C ILE A 530 -27.21 -24.03 5.38
N ALA A 531 -26.19 -24.89 5.56
CA ALA A 531 -26.35 -26.18 6.23
C ALA A 531 -26.85 -26.00 7.69
N TYR A 532 -26.41 -24.95 8.38
CA TYR A 532 -26.91 -24.64 9.72
C TYR A 532 -28.42 -24.35 9.69
N ARG A 533 -28.89 -23.55 8.74
CA ARG A 533 -30.34 -23.21 8.60
C ARG A 533 -31.18 -24.37 8.09
N GLU A 534 -30.56 -25.38 7.48
CA GLU A 534 -31.18 -26.66 7.16
C GLU A 534 -31.31 -27.60 8.37
N GLY A 535 -30.76 -27.23 9.53
CA GLY A 535 -30.69 -28.10 10.70
C GLY A 535 -29.61 -29.18 10.63
N GLN A 536 -28.73 -29.12 9.62
CA GLN A 536 -27.61 -30.05 9.45
C GLN A 536 -26.39 -29.58 10.26
N HIS A 537 -26.56 -29.45 11.58
CA HIS A 537 -25.58 -28.74 12.43
C HIS A 537 -24.18 -29.37 12.43
N GLU A 538 -24.06 -30.70 12.37
CA GLU A 538 -22.75 -31.37 12.29
C GLU A 538 -22.00 -30.96 11.02
N ILE A 539 -22.67 -31.03 9.86
CA ILE A 539 -22.11 -30.62 8.56
C ILE A 539 -21.77 -29.13 8.57
N ALA A 540 -22.66 -28.30 9.13
CA ALA A 540 -22.45 -26.87 9.22
C ALA A 540 -21.17 -26.51 10.00
N PHE A 541 -20.98 -27.11 11.19
CA PHE A 541 -19.81 -26.81 12.01
C PHE A 541 -18.52 -27.35 11.39
N ASP A 542 -18.53 -28.50 10.71
CA ASP A 542 -17.36 -28.98 9.98
C ASP A 542 -16.97 -28.04 8.83
N LEU A 543 -17.94 -27.53 8.08
CA LEU A 543 -17.71 -26.55 7.03
C LEU A 543 -17.20 -25.22 7.60
N LEU A 544 -17.81 -24.69 8.66
CA LEU A 544 -17.40 -23.43 9.26
C LEU A 544 -16.00 -23.51 9.90
N ARG A 545 -15.65 -24.61 10.57
CA ARG A 545 -14.28 -24.87 11.05
C ARG A 545 -13.28 -24.90 9.89
N LYS A 546 -13.66 -25.55 8.78
CA LYS A 546 -12.83 -25.57 7.57
C LYS A 546 -12.66 -24.17 6.99
N ALA A 547 -13.72 -23.35 6.96
CA ALA A 547 -13.65 -21.97 6.49
C ALA A 547 -12.71 -21.12 7.35
N VAL A 548 -12.78 -21.24 8.69
CA VAL A 548 -11.82 -20.61 9.62
C VAL A 548 -10.39 -21.06 9.32
N ALA A 549 -10.15 -22.37 9.19
CA ALA A 549 -8.82 -22.90 8.89
C ALA A 549 -8.29 -22.51 7.50
N MET A 550 -9.17 -22.19 6.55
CA MET A 550 -8.79 -21.65 5.24
C MET A 550 -8.48 -20.16 5.32
N GLN A 551 -9.28 -19.37 6.05
CA GLN A 551 -9.01 -17.96 6.32
C GLN A 551 -7.66 -17.77 7.03
N ASP A 552 -7.38 -18.57 8.06
CA ASP A 552 -6.13 -18.49 8.84
C ASP A 552 -4.87 -18.87 8.02
N LYS A 553 -5.04 -19.46 6.83
CA LYS A 553 -3.96 -19.85 5.91
C LYS A 553 -3.76 -18.88 4.75
N LEU A 554 -4.61 -17.86 4.63
CA LEU A 554 -4.40 -16.79 3.67
C LEU A 554 -3.07 -16.09 3.97
N ASN A 555 -2.49 -15.46 2.96
CA ASN A 555 -1.31 -14.62 3.17
C ASN A 555 -1.68 -13.47 4.11
N TYR A 556 -0.73 -13.04 4.94
CA TYR A 556 -0.93 -11.87 5.78
C TYR A 556 -1.21 -10.66 4.88
N ASP A 557 -2.30 -9.97 5.20
CA ASP A 557 -2.68 -8.69 4.62
C ASP A 557 -3.13 -7.79 5.77
N GLU A 558 -2.92 -6.50 5.62
CA GLU A 558 -3.51 -5.50 6.48
C GLU A 558 -4.19 -4.46 5.62
N PRO A 559 -5.54 -4.30 5.67
CA PRO A 559 -6.50 -5.18 6.33
C PRO A 559 -6.43 -6.61 5.84
N TRP A 560 -6.83 -7.56 6.68
CA TRP A 560 -6.95 -8.96 6.29
C TRP A 560 -7.84 -9.10 5.05
N GLY A 561 -7.40 -9.93 4.08
CA GLY A 561 -8.16 -10.18 2.84
C GLY A 561 -9.61 -10.66 3.09
N LYS A 562 -9.88 -11.21 4.28
CA LYS A 562 -11.24 -11.37 4.84
C LYS A 562 -11.44 -10.49 6.08
N MET A 563 -11.99 -9.30 5.84
CA MET A 563 -12.21 -8.27 6.87
C MET A 563 -13.15 -8.71 8.01
N GLN A 564 -14.14 -9.56 7.77
CA GLN A 564 -14.98 -10.11 8.82
C GLN A 564 -14.42 -11.45 9.31
N PRO A 565 -14.06 -11.60 10.59
CA PRO A 565 -13.58 -12.87 11.11
C PRO A 565 -14.68 -13.96 11.02
N ILE A 566 -14.48 -14.99 10.20
CA ILE A 566 -15.43 -16.11 10.07
C ILE A 566 -15.59 -16.86 11.40
N ARG A 567 -14.54 -16.84 12.24
CA ARG A 567 -14.59 -17.36 13.61
C ARG A 567 -15.72 -16.76 14.44
N HIS A 568 -16.15 -15.52 14.19
CA HIS A 568 -17.31 -14.93 14.86
C HIS A 568 -18.64 -15.61 14.50
N ALA A 569 -18.80 -16.00 13.23
CA ALA A 569 -19.97 -16.74 12.79
C ALA A 569 -19.98 -18.13 13.43
N LEU A 570 -18.87 -18.88 13.34
CA LEU A 570 -18.73 -20.19 13.98
C LEU A 570 -18.99 -20.12 15.50
N ALA A 571 -18.30 -19.22 16.21
CA ALA A 571 -18.42 -19.10 17.66
C ALA A 571 -19.84 -18.70 18.09
N GLY A 572 -20.49 -17.79 17.36
CA GLY A 572 -21.85 -17.37 17.64
C GLY A 572 -22.87 -18.50 17.45
N LEU A 573 -22.77 -19.26 16.36
CA LEU A 573 -23.66 -20.40 16.10
C LEU A 573 -23.42 -21.57 17.08
N LEU A 574 -22.17 -21.79 17.50
CA LEU A 574 -21.84 -22.75 18.57
C LEU A 574 -22.48 -22.33 19.90
N LEU A 575 -22.41 -21.04 20.23
CA LEU A 575 -23.03 -20.48 21.43
C LEU A 575 -24.56 -20.68 21.42
N GLU A 576 -25.23 -20.48 20.29
CA GLU A 576 -26.67 -20.75 20.14
C GLU A 576 -27.04 -22.21 20.43
N GLN A 577 -26.18 -23.15 20.04
CA GLN A 577 -26.35 -24.59 20.30
C GLN A 577 -25.86 -25.01 21.69
N GLY A 578 -25.42 -24.06 22.53
CA GLY A 578 -24.91 -24.33 23.88
C GLY A 578 -23.52 -24.98 23.92
N GLN A 579 -22.76 -24.94 22.82
CA GLN A 579 -21.38 -25.45 22.76
C GLN A 579 -20.40 -24.40 23.29
N LEU A 580 -20.47 -24.16 24.60
CA LEU A 580 -19.80 -23.03 25.27
C LEU A 580 -18.27 -23.15 25.28
N ASP A 581 -17.69 -24.35 25.32
CA ASP A 581 -16.23 -24.55 25.41
C ASP A 581 -15.50 -24.14 24.15
N GLU A 582 -15.98 -24.61 22.99
CA GLU A 582 -15.40 -24.24 21.71
C GLU A 582 -15.69 -22.77 21.35
N SER A 583 -16.91 -22.29 21.64
CA SER A 583 -17.28 -20.89 21.41
C SER A 583 -16.37 -19.92 22.20
N GLU A 584 -16.15 -20.19 23.50
CA GLU A 584 -15.24 -19.39 24.33
C GLU A 584 -13.82 -19.37 23.76
N MET A 585 -13.30 -20.54 23.37
CA MET A 585 -11.96 -20.67 22.79
C MET A 585 -11.79 -19.79 21.55
N LEU A 586 -12.78 -19.80 20.64
CA LEU A 586 -12.74 -19.01 19.40
C LEU A 586 -12.76 -17.50 19.65
N TYR A 587 -13.53 -17.01 20.63
CA TYR A 587 -13.51 -15.58 20.98
C TYR A 587 -12.20 -15.16 21.63
N ARG A 588 -11.61 -16.03 22.47
CA ARG A 588 -10.28 -15.77 23.06
C ARG A 588 -9.19 -15.76 21.99
N GLU A 589 -9.30 -16.60 20.97
CA GLU A 589 -8.41 -16.57 19.82
C GLU A 589 -8.59 -15.28 19.02
N ASP A 590 -9.83 -14.85 18.76
CA ASP A 590 -10.06 -13.58 18.06
C ASP A 590 -9.47 -12.40 18.84
N LEU A 591 -9.68 -12.31 20.15
CA LEU A 591 -9.17 -11.20 20.98
C LEU A 591 -7.64 -11.14 21.10
N LYS A 592 -6.93 -12.22 20.74
CA LYS A 592 -5.46 -12.17 20.61
C LYS A 592 -5.03 -11.46 19.33
N LEU A 593 -5.85 -11.52 18.29
CA LEU A 593 -5.59 -10.98 16.96
C LEU A 593 -6.19 -9.59 16.79
N HIS A 594 -7.37 -9.39 17.37
CA HIS A 594 -8.13 -8.15 17.36
C HIS A 594 -8.46 -7.76 18.80
N PRO A 595 -7.50 -7.21 19.57
CA PRO A 595 -7.75 -6.75 20.93
C PRO A 595 -8.93 -5.79 20.99
N ASN A 596 -9.68 -5.83 22.10
CA ASN A 596 -10.84 -4.97 22.34
C ASN A 596 -11.98 -5.09 21.32
N ASN A 597 -11.97 -6.06 20.41
CA ASN A 597 -13.04 -6.25 19.42
C ASN A 597 -14.41 -6.41 20.09
N PRO A 598 -15.35 -5.44 19.95
CA PRO A 598 -16.61 -5.44 20.68
C PRO A 598 -17.46 -6.68 20.39
N TRP A 599 -17.34 -7.24 19.18
CA TRP A 599 -18.09 -8.42 18.76
C TRP A 599 -17.63 -9.70 19.47
N ALA A 600 -16.31 -9.88 19.60
CA ALA A 600 -15.74 -11.00 20.35
C ALA A 600 -15.95 -10.84 21.86
N LEU A 601 -15.83 -9.61 22.39
CA LEU A 601 -16.11 -9.31 23.80
C LEU A 601 -17.54 -9.72 24.19
N VAL A 602 -18.54 -9.35 23.38
CA VAL A 602 -19.95 -9.72 23.60
C VAL A 602 -20.13 -11.23 23.64
N GLY A 603 -19.53 -11.95 22.68
CA GLY A 603 -19.57 -13.40 22.62
C GLY A 603 -18.92 -14.07 23.83
N LEU A 604 -17.74 -13.61 24.22
CA LEU A 604 -16.99 -14.12 25.37
C LEU A 604 -17.74 -13.87 26.68
N ILE A 605 -18.29 -12.68 26.89
CA ILE A 605 -19.09 -12.34 28.07
C ILE A 605 -20.30 -13.29 28.17
N LYS A 606 -20.99 -13.57 27.06
CA LYS A 606 -22.13 -14.51 27.04
C LYS A 606 -21.68 -15.94 27.39
N CYS A 607 -20.55 -16.41 26.86
CA CYS A 607 -20.01 -17.72 27.19
C CYS A 607 -19.71 -17.84 28.69
N LEU A 608 -18.95 -16.90 29.25
CA LEU A 608 -18.53 -16.92 30.66
C LEU A 608 -19.71 -16.79 31.62
N THR A 609 -20.68 -15.92 31.30
CA THR A 609 -21.90 -15.76 32.11
C THR A 609 -22.73 -17.05 32.13
N SER A 610 -22.72 -17.82 31.03
CA SER A 610 -23.46 -19.08 30.91
C SER A 610 -22.81 -20.25 31.63
N LYS A 611 -21.47 -20.27 31.78
CA LYS A 611 -20.71 -21.40 32.37
C LYS A 611 -20.81 -21.51 33.89
N SER A 612 -20.92 -20.40 34.62
CA SER A 612 -21.56 -20.27 35.95
C SER A 612 -21.28 -18.87 36.51
N ALA A 613 -22.25 -18.27 37.19
CA ALA A 613 -22.17 -16.89 37.70
C ALA A 613 -21.04 -16.62 38.73
N HIS A 614 -20.34 -17.65 39.21
CA HIS A 614 -19.34 -17.53 40.28
C HIS A 614 -17.89 -17.73 39.83
N CYS A 615 -17.63 -18.47 38.74
CA CYS A 615 -16.25 -18.85 38.38
C CYS A 615 -15.44 -17.74 37.68
N CYS A 616 -16.09 -16.81 36.99
CA CYS A 616 -15.43 -15.81 36.12
C CYS A 616 -15.94 -14.38 36.37
N LYS A 617 -16.46 -14.08 37.57
CA LYS A 617 -17.15 -12.79 37.82
C LYS A 617 -16.24 -11.58 37.58
N GLU A 618 -14.99 -11.63 38.05
CA GLU A 618 -14.03 -10.52 37.89
C GLU A 618 -13.70 -10.29 36.42
N GLU A 619 -13.32 -11.34 35.69
CA GLU A 619 -13.05 -11.29 34.25
C GLU A 619 -14.24 -10.73 33.46
N VAL A 620 -15.47 -11.16 33.77
CA VAL A 620 -16.67 -10.65 33.09
C VAL A 620 -16.87 -9.16 33.31
N GLU A 621 -16.58 -8.62 34.49
CA GLU A 621 -16.69 -7.17 34.75
C GLU A 621 -15.61 -6.37 34.01
N GLU A 622 -14.38 -6.89 33.91
CA GLU A 622 -13.31 -6.28 33.11
C GLU A 622 -13.65 -6.24 31.61
N LEU A 623 -14.16 -7.36 31.08
CA LEU A 623 -14.60 -7.44 29.67
C LEU A 623 -15.77 -6.50 29.39
N LYS A 624 -16.71 -6.37 30.33
CA LYS A 624 -17.84 -5.42 30.21
C LYS A 624 -17.37 -3.97 30.19
N GLU A 625 -16.39 -3.63 31.02
CA GLU A 625 -15.83 -2.27 31.03
C GLU A 625 -15.11 -1.96 29.72
N THR A 626 -14.33 -2.91 29.21
CA THR A 626 -13.68 -2.79 27.89
C THR A 626 -14.71 -2.61 26.78
N LEU A 627 -15.78 -3.42 26.79
CA LEU A 627 -16.88 -3.30 25.83
C LEU A 627 -17.62 -1.96 25.97
N ARG A 628 -17.80 -1.44 27.18
CA ARG A 628 -18.42 -0.14 27.44
C ARG A 628 -17.61 0.97 26.78
N ILE A 629 -16.29 0.98 26.96
CA ILE A 629 -15.39 1.95 26.33
C ILE A 629 -15.54 1.93 24.81
N GLN A 630 -15.52 0.75 24.20
CA GLN A 630 -15.66 0.60 22.74
C GLN A 630 -17.02 1.10 22.22
N ARG A 631 -18.11 0.85 22.96
CA ARG A 631 -19.46 1.32 22.61
C ARG A 631 -19.69 2.81 22.83
N GLU A 632 -18.86 3.46 23.65
CA GLU A 632 -18.91 4.90 23.90
C GLU A 632 -18.04 5.70 22.93
N GLY A 633 -17.33 5.02 22.02
CA GLY A 633 -16.52 5.64 20.97
C GLY A 633 -17.35 6.56 20.07
N LYS A 634 -16.74 7.62 19.57
CA LYS A 634 -17.39 8.73 18.84
C LYS A 634 -18.26 8.27 17.66
N TRP A 635 -17.83 7.22 16.96
CA TRP A 635 -18.50 6.68 15.78
C TRP A 635 -19.15 5.32 16.01
N ALA A 636 -19.17 4.79 17.24
CA ALA A 636 -19.79 3.51 17.55
C ALA A 636 -21.32 3.62 17.57
N ASP A 637 -21.94 3.68 16.40
CA ASP A 637 -23.39 3.88 16.21
C ASP A 637 -24.20 2.58 16.25
N PHE A 638 -23.55 1.42 16.09
CA PHE A 638 -24.21 0.13 16.11
C PHE A 638 -24.15 -0.53 17.51
N ASP A 639 -25.31 -0.90 18.06
CA ASP A 639 -25.36 -1.66 19.32
C ASP A 639 -25.01 -3.13 19.08
N VAL A 640 -23.72 -3.45 19.20
CA VAL A 640 -23.18 -4.81 19.05
C VAL A 640 -23.70 -5.70 20.18
N VAL A 641 -24.85 -6.34 20.02
CA VAL A 641 -25.47 -7.23 21.05
C VAL A 641 -25.27 -8.72 20.79
N VAL A 642 -24.80 -9.07 19.59
CA VAL A 642 -24.42 -10.42 19.17
C VAL A 642 -23.03 -10.38 18.55
N SER A 643 -22.30 -11.49 18.58
CA SER A 643 -20.94 -11.54 18.01
C SER A 643 -20.93 -11.57 16.47
N CYS A 644 -22.05 -11.96 15.88
CA CYS A 644 -22.26 -12.03 14.43
C CYS A 644 -23.76 -11.91 14.15
N GLU A 645 -24.13 -11.13 13.14
CA GLU A 645 -25.54 -10.97 12.74
C GLU A 645 -26.12 -12.22 12.04
N CYS A 646 -25.28 -13.21 11.71
CA CYS A 646 -25.78 -14.54 11.35
C CYS A 646 -26.56 -15.18 12.51
N CYS A 647 -26.27 -14.80 13.76
CA CYS A 647 -26.96 -15.32 14.93
C CYS A 647 -28.33 -14.65 15.14
N GLN A 648 -29.26 -15.36 15.75
CA GLN A 648 -30.52 -14.81 16.21
C GLN A 648 -30.27 -13.81 17.36
N ARG A 649 -30.80 -12.60 17.22
CA ARG A 649 -30.93 -11.63 18.32
C ARG A 649 -32.02 -12.12 19.30
N LYS A 650 -31.68 -13.10 20.14
CA LYS A 650 -32.56 -13.60 21.22
C LYS A 650 -32.33 -12.88 22.53
#